data_AF-A0A0L0HR26-F1
#
_entry.id   AF-A0A0L0HR26-F1
#
_cell.length_a   1.000
_cell.length_b   1.000
_cell.length_c   1.000
_cell.angle_alpha   90.00
_cell.angle_beta   90.00
_cell.angle_gamma   90.00
#
_symmetry.space_group_name_H-M   'P 1'
#
loop_
_entity.id
_entity.type
_entity.pdbx_description
1 polymer ?
#
loop_
_entity_poly.entity_id
_entity_poly.type
_entity_poly.pdbx_seq_one_letter_code
_entity_poly.pdbx_strand_id
1 'polypeptide(L)'
;MQNVDIQNRLQTIRERLLKAIAKNDSLPSLERLDREEFVLDYEERDRLLGKADGKVREVRREIEEDNMKKKVIGARIKQECWDSMEIIGQSIKSFNPDPLTGRHTVVPNYPIRKQSLEEIERVNRVMFLRKVGMLVANATAKVTQKKGGVREMDLTEELDGSDTEADTQAKAPTPAPDVPPALLYTPFDLTTNDRRRTQMILLQDHIQNLKKNFNNKFAEFVKLKRDEMLKIEEKGERCKGIMDELGNVEGVEIFKPVLDREEEPGLVVEVKDEEIKCEKFITPEEQQRLLEKQRQDAERLRAAALDNARDRALTQMMNNRLEDRSAEEDTKALLTKPDFMTTKPASEWLDEEKKLAKEYEKKLATQKEEQEKTRKALETELKKLLASITEICDQFDSISLRQTLFELKLSTDNIIYQHELVLIKLYASILYASEDEAKEQAITSRLEACKGEKMHYSAEIPELKKDLERCREEYETALKKDKEVERAFRKEFGAPGMEGWWEACWRLFKRRDAAEDSRDGTTTDPSQQDLNPYKPYEPQHHPSRPTSHALTPAFSTLPPPTPCPLNPQTDTPEGLPADLFQNLIAIRNRKIQTEADLHTVSQTLHNLQTLITNLLEASDQIRLETEELTGEMNGFVDYRFGSTFDLEVLVGLKQGQVEVPQAPVVTDYSDAVLVHRSVVERLNEAIVALGQTKVAALREMKEYRRGIHALEWETKMLDFQAESLTLRTRDIQLLRVTKSMQEFIRGGDDKKHLHEIAALEKRAEHSIKAHHHKLSEMKAAIERLERKVREKKGENKRLDMKVDSLGQDVRDRKMIAGVVDEEKADEGGKISAQIRSKPKGRKNALGSIYARRRLIDLAKSQAQDIAILREEVERLRLRTYPAFPARRAEF
;
A
#
# COMPACT_ATOMS: atom_id res chain seq x y z
N MET A 1 -7.16 -20.63 -77.85
CA MET A 1 -6.12 -19.99 -78.70
C MET A 1 -6.45 -18.53 -79.04
N GLN A 2 -7.67 -18.17 -79.42
CA GLN A 2 -8.02 -16.77 -79.82
C GLN A 2 -7.78 -15.70 -78.73
N ASN A 3 -8.01 -16.00 -77.44
CA ASN A 3 -7.78 -15.02 -76.36
C ASN A 3 -6.31 -14.65 -76.14
N VAL A 4 -5.37 -15.58 -76.40
CA VAL A 4 -3.93 -15.35 -76.24
C VAL A 4 -3.38 -14.44 -77.35
N ASP A 5 -3.90 -14.61 -78.56
CA ASP A 5 -3.49 -13.79 -79.71
C ASP A 5 -4.00 -12.35 -79.60
N ILE A 6 -5.22 -12.17 -79.07
CA ILE A 6 -5.78 -10.84 -78.75
C ILE A 6 -4.96 -10.15 -77.66
N GLN A 7 -4.57 -10.87 -76.60
CA GLN A 7 -3.71 -10.33 -75.53
C GLN A 7 -2.33 -9.92 -76.06
N ASN A 8 -1.70 -10.73 -76.92
CA ASN A 8 -0.41 -10.39 -77.52
C ASN A 8 -0.50 -9.16 -78.44
N ARG A 9 -1.58 -9.01 -79.21
CA ARG A 9 -1.82 -7.81 -80.03
C ARG A 9 -2.04 -6.58 -79.17
N LEU A 10 -2.83 -6.68 -78.09
CA LEU A 10 -3.02 -5.59 -77.11
C LEU A 10 -1.70 -5.19 -76.45
N GLN A 11 -0.86 -6.15 -76.08
CA GLN A 11 0.48 -5.92 -75.52
C GLN A 11 1.35 -5.12 -76.50
N THR A 12 1.36 -5.53 -77.77
CA THR A 12 2.12 -4.87 -78.84
C THR A 12 1.63 -3.43 -79.08
N ILE A 13 0.31 -3.21 -79.06
CA ILE A 13 -0.28 -1.87 -79.19
C ILE A 13 0.10 -0.99 -77.99
N ARG A 14 0.05 -1.54 -76.77
CA ARG A 14 0.45 -0.84 -75.54
C ARG A 14 1.91 -0.42 -75.57
N GLU A 15 2.81 -1.30 -76.00
CA GLU A 15 4.24 -0.98 -76.13
C GLU A 15 4.50 0.12 -77.16
N ARG A 16 3.78 0.09 -78.29
CA ARG A 16 3.86 1.15 -79.31
C ARG A 16 3.35 2.49 -78.78
N LEU A 17 2.24 2.49 -78.05
CA LEU A 17 1.69 3.70 -77.43
C LEU A 17 2.67 4.28 -76.39
N LEU A 18 3.24 3.44 -75.53
CA LEU A 18 4.23 3.89 -74.53
C LEU A 18 5.49 4.48 -75.18
N LYS A 19 5.96 3.87 -76.29
CA LYS A 19 7.06 4.43 -77.08
C LYS A 19 6.70 5.77 -77.72
N ALA A 20 5.46 5.94 -78.17
CA ALA A 20 4.98 7.20 -78.74
C ALA A 20 4.88 8.31 -77.67
N ILE A 21 4.35 7.99 -76.49
CA ILE A 21 4.28 8.92 -75.35
C ILE A 21 5.70 9.32 -74.89
N ALA A 22 6.61 8.36 -74.73
CA ALA A 22 7.98 8.64 -74.35
C ALA A 22 8.73 9.52 -75.38
N LYS A 23 8.43 9.33 -76.68
CA LYS A 23 8.95 10.18 -77.75
C LYS A 23 8.37 11.59 -77.66
N ASN A 24 7.07 11.72 -77.38
CA ASN A 24 6.40 13.02 -77.21
C ASN A 24 6.90 13.80 -75.99
N ASP A 25 7.14 13.12 -74.86
CA ASP A 25 7.66 13.73 -73.64
C ASP A 25 9.10 14.27 -73.81
N SER A 26 9.85 13.77 -74.80
CA SER A 26 11.21 14.23 -75.15
C SER A 26 11.25 15.44 -76.10
N LEU A 27 10.09 15.89 -76.62
CA LEU A 27 10.01 17.02 -77.54
C LEU A 27 9.92 18.37 -76.79
N PRO A 28 10.32 19.49 -77.44
CA PRO A 28 10.17 20.83 -76.88
C PRO A 28 8.70 21.15 -76.53
N SER A 29 8.48 22.03 -75.54
CA SER A 29 7.16 22.34 -75.00
C SER A 29 6.12 22.87 -76.02
N LEU A 30 6.57 23.40 -77.17
CA LEU A 30 5.70 23.86 -78.27
C LEU A 30 5.23 22.72 -79.21
N GLU A 31 5.96 21.61 -79.28
CA GLU A 31 5.69 20.48 -80.20
C GLU A 31 5.15 19.24 -79.47
N ARG A 32 5.06 19.30 -78.14
CA ARG A 32 4.55 18.24 -77.28
C ARG A 32 3.02 18.22 -77.34
N LEU A 33 2.44 17.15 -77.88
CA LEU A 33 0.99 16.91 -77.83
C LEU A 33 0.55 16.63 -76.38
N ASP A 34 -0.67 17.02 -76.04
CA ASP A 34 -1.23 16.67 -74.73
C ASP A 34 -1.61 15.19 -74.68
N ARG A 35 -1.62 14.59 -73.49
CA ARG A 35 -1.94 13.17 -73.31
C ARG A 35 -3.37 12.84 -73.75
N GLU A 36 -4.25 13.83 -73.74
CA GLU A 36 -5.64 13.71 -74.21
C GLU A 36 -5.74 13.58 -75.74
N GLU A 37 -4.75 14.06 -76.49
CA GLU A 37 -4.72 14.03 -77.96
C GLU A 37 -4.27 12.67 -78.52
N PHE A 38 -3.71 11.80 -77.68
CA PHE A 38 -3.38 10.41 -78.04
C PHE A 38 -4.61 9.48 -78.00
N VAL A 39 -5.76 9.96 -77.52
CA VAL A 39 -6.99 9.19 -77.39
C VAL A 39 -7.81 9.30 -78.67
N LEU A 40 -7.91 8.20 -79.42
CA LEU A 40 -8.63 8.14 -80.70
C LEU A 40 -10.14 7.84 -80.53
N ASP A 41 -10.53 7.21 -79.42
CA ASP A 41 -11.92 6.83 -79.11
C ASP A 41 -12.47 7.71 -77.99
N TYR A 42 -13.15 8.79 -78.40
CA TYR A 42 -13.75 9.75 -77.47
C TYR A 42 -14.97 9.18 -76.73
N GLU A 43 -15.74 8.27 -77.36
CA GLU A 43 -16.94 7.69 -76.74
C GLU A 43 -16.57 6.73 -75.59
N GLU A 44 -15.61 5.83 -75.80
CA GLU A 44 -15.16 4.91 -74.74
C GLU A 44 -14.34 5.66 -73.67
N ARG A 45 -13.61 6.73 -74.03
CA ARG A 45 -12.99 7.64 -73.06
C ARG A 45 -14.02 8.27 -72.15
N ASP A 46 -15.05 8.90 -72.71
CA ASP A 46 -16.08 9.59 -71.94
C ASP A 46 -16.88 8.59 -71.07
N ARG A 47 -17.09 7.36 -71.56
CA ARG A 47 -17.66 6.26 -70.77
C ARG A 47 -16.76 5.84 -69.60
N LEU A 48 -15.45 5.71 -69.81
CA LEU A 48 -14.49 5.36 -68.77
C LEU A 48 -14.32 6.49 -67.74
N LEU A 49 -14.32 7.75 -68.18
CA LEU A 49 -14.35 8.93 -67.32
C LEU A 49 -15.64 8.95 -66.48
N GLY A 50 -16.81 8.74 -67.08
CA GLY A 50 -18.07 8.65 -66.33
C GLY A 50 -18.10 7.52 -65.30
N LYS A 51 -17.50 6.36 -65.61
CA LYS A 51 -17.31 5.26 -64.63
C LYS A 51 -16.31 5.63 -63.54
N ALA A 52 -15.20 6.29 -63.88
CA ALA A 52 -14.21 6.76 -62.91
C ALA A 52 -14.80 7.81 -61.98
N ASP A 53 -15.52 8.80 -62.51
CA ASP A 53 -16.23 9.83 -61.76
C ASP A 53 -17.34 9.24 -60.88
N GLY A 54 -18.02 8.19 -61.36
CA GLY A 54 -18.96 7.41 -60.55
C GLY A 54 -18.27 6.77 -59.34
N LYS A 55 -17.15 6.08 -59.55
CA LYS A 55 -16.35 5.48 -58.47
C LYS A 55 -15.77 6.52 -57.52
N VAL A 56 -15.25 7.63 -58.03
CA VAL A 56 -14.72 8.74 -57.20
C VAL A 56 -15.82 9.33 -56.33
N ARG A 57 -17.03 9.54 -56.88
CA ARG A 57 -18.18 10.00 -56.10
C ARG A 57 -18.61 8.99 -55.04
N GLU A 58 -18.61 7.71 -55.36
CA GLU A 58 -18.94 6.64 -54.40
C GLU A 58 -17.93 6.59 -53.24
N VAL A 59 -16.63 6.61 -53.54
CA VAL A 59 -15.56 6.63 -52.53
C VAL A 59 -15.62 7.93 -51.70
N ARG A 60 -15.89 9.08 -52.32
CA ARG A 60 -16.07 10.34 -51.58
C ARG A 60 -17.26 10.26 -50.62
N ARG A 61 -18.39 9.73 -51.07
CA ARG A 61 -19.57 9.52 -50.22
C ARG A 61 -19.25 8.59 -49.05
N GLU A 62 -18.56 7.48 -49.29
CA GLU A 62 -18.16 6.54 -48.24
C GLU A 62 -17.25 7.20 -47.20
N ILE A 63 -16.25 7.97 -47.65
CA ILE A 63 -15.35 8.73 -46.77
C ILE A 63 -16.12 9.81 -45.99
N GLU A 64 -17.06 10.51 -46.62
CA GLU A 64 -17.90 11.51 -45.97
C GLU A 64 -18.78 10.88 -44.88
N GLU A 65 -19.44 9.75 -45.18
CA GLU A 65 -20.23 8.98 -44.22
C GLU A 65 -19.38 8.52 -43.04
N ASP A 66 -18.18 8.00 -43.28
CA ASP A 66 -17.27 7.58 -42.22
C ASP A 66 -16.72 8.75 -41.39
N ASN A 67 -16.43 9.88 -42.02
CA ASN A 67 -16.06 11.11 -41.31
C ASN A 67 -17.21 11.62 -40.44
N MET A 68 -18.46 11.53 -40.91
CA MET A 68 -19.64 11.88 -40.12
C MET A 68 -19.82 10.95 -38.92
N LYS A 69 -19.67 9.63 -39.09
CA LYS A 69 -19.68 8.67 -37.97
C LYS A 69 -18.62 9.02 -36.92
N LYS A 70 -17.38 9.27 -37.36
CA LYS A 70 -16.27 9.65 -36.47
C LYS A 70 -16.55 10.96 -35.74
N LYS A 71 -17.13 11.97 -36.41
CA LYS A 71 -17.52 13.24 -35.78
C LYS A 71 -18.58 13.05 -34.71
N VAL A 72 -19.61 12.23 -34.96
CA VAL A 72 -20.66 11.92 -33.97
C VAL A 72 -20.07 11.20 -32.76
N ILE A 73 -19.23 10.18 -32.99
CA ILE A 73 -18.55 9.45 -31.91
C ILE A 73 -17.64 10.39 -31.11
N GLY A 74 -16.83 11.21 -31.80
CA GLY A 74 -15.94 12.17 -31.16
C GLY A 74 -16.68 13.23 -30.34
N ALA A 75 -17.79 13.75 -30.85
CA ALA A 75 -18.65 14.69 -30.12
C ALA A 75 -19.25 14.05 -28.86
N ARG A 76 -19.69 12.79 -28.95
CA ARG A 76 -20.23 12.05 -27.80
C ARG A 76 -19.16 11.79 -26.75
N ILE A 77 -17.96 11.36 -27.15
CA ILE A 77 -16.83 11.14 -26.23
C ILE A 77 -16.45 12.46 -25.55
N LYS A 78 -16.37 13.57 -26.30
CA LYS A 78 -16.11 14.90 -25.73
C LYS A 78 -17.19 15.28 -24.71
N GLN A 79 -18.46 15.07 -25.02
CA GLN A 79 -19.55 15.40 -24.11
C GLN A 79 -19.49 14.57 -22.80
N GLU A 80 -19.29 13.26 -22.92
CA GLU A 80 -19.31 12.35 -21.76
C GLU A 80 -18.03 12.43 -20.91
N CYS A 81 -16.86 12.60 -21.53
CA CYS A 81 -15.56 12.54 -20.85
C CYS A 81 -14.92 13.90 -20.56
N TRP A 82 -15.24 14.94 -21.34
CA TRP A 82 -14.62 16.27 -21.23
C TRP A 82 -15.61 17.32 -20.72
N ASP A 83 -16.74 17.53 -21.41
CA ASP A 83 -17.69 18.59 -21.08
C ASP A 83 -18.44 18.32 -19.75
N SER A 84 -18.48 17.06 -19.30
CA SER A 84 -19.00 16.62 -18.00
C SER A 84 -18.10 16.96 -16.81
N MET A 85 -16.83 17.32 -17.06
CA MET A 85 -15.85 17.64 -16.02
C MET A 85 -15.97 19.12 -15.58
N GLU A 86 -15.91 19.36 -14.28
CA GLU A 86 -15.70 20.70 -13.68
C GLU A 86 -14.20 21.03 -13.73
N ILE A 87 -13.35 20.06 -13.39
CA ILE A 87 -11.89 20.17 -13.44
C ILE A 87 -11.35 19.01 -14.27
N ILE A 88 -10.66 19.34 -15.36
CA ILE A 88 -10.08 18.38 -16.30
C ILE A 88 -8.75 17.84 -15.75
N GLY A 89 -8.45 16.58 -16.06
CA GLY A 89 -7.17 15.96 -15.72
C GLY A 89 -5.98 16.66 -16.39
N GLN A 90 -5.03 17.11 -15.59
CA GLN A 90 -3.80 17.80 -16.00
C GLN A 90 -2.65 17.29 -15.12
N SER A 91 -1.44 17.20 -15.69
CA SER A 91 -0.23 16.89 -14.93
C SER A 91 0.82 18.00 -15.03
N ILE A 92 1.72 18.06 -14.05
CA ILE A 92 2.93 18.87 -14.11
C ILE A 92 4.13 17.92 -14.15
N LYS A 93 5.01 18.12 -15.12
CA LYS A 93 6.25 17.36 -15.32
C LYS A 93 7.46 18.16 -14.86
N SER A 94 8.49 17.48 -14.37
CA SER A 94 9.82 18.09 -14.15
C SER A 94 10.46 18.51 -15.47
N PHE A 95 11.27 19.58 -15.45
CA PHE A 95 12.02 20.04 -16.61
C PHE A 95 13.08 19.01 -17.01
N ASN A 96 13.82 18.49 -16.03
CA ASN A 96 14.85 17.48 -16.22
C ASN A 96 14.36 16.10 -15.73
N PRO A 97 14.87 15.00 -16.32
CA PRO A 97 14.66 13.67 -15.76
C PRO A 97 15.35 13.55 -14.39
N ASP A 98 14.78 12.75 -13.50
CA ASP A 98 15.37 12.51 -12.19
C ASP A 98 16.76 11.85 -12.34
N PRO A 99 17.82 12.39 -11.71
CA PRO A 99 19.18 11.82 -11.81
C PRO A 99 19.28 10.34 -11.40
N LEU A 100 18.38 9.87 -10.53
CA LEU A 100 18.41 8.51 -10.00
C LEU A 100 17.62 7.51 -10.86
N THR A 101 16.49 7.93 -11.43
CA THR A 101 15.56 7.04 -12.15
C THR A 101 15.57 7.23 -13.67
N GLY A 102 16.13 8.34 -14.16
CA GLY A 102 16.12 8.70 -15.58
C GLY A 102 14.73 9.04 -16.12
N ARG A 103 13.72 9.24 -15.25
CA ARG A 103 12.34 9.57 -15.64
C ARG A 103 11.94 10.94 -15.12
N HIS A 104 11.05 11.62 -15.86
CA HIS A 104 10.46 12.86 -15.38
C HIS A 104 9.52 12.58 -14.21
N THR A 105 9.60 13.41 -13.18
CA THR A 105 8.61 13.39 -12.10
C THR A 105 7.31 13.97 -12.64
N VAL A 106 6.20 13.24 -12.50
CA VAL A 106 4.89 13.66 -12.99
C VAL A 106 3.93 13.71 -11.82
N VAL A 107 3.31 14.87 -11.60
CA VAL A 107 2.29 15.05 -10.56
C VAL A 107 0.96 15.40 -11.22
N PRO A 108 -0.05 14.52 -11.17
CA PRO A 108 -1.38 14.81 -11.69
C PRO A 108 -2.25 15.58 -10.68
N ASN A 109 -3.19 16.37 -11.20
CA ASN A 109 -4.29 16.94 -10.41
C ASN A 109 -5.40 15.89 -10.15
N TYR A 110 -6.46 16.29 -9.45
CA TYR A 110 -7.67 15.47 -9.29
C TYR A 110 -8.74 15.89 -10.30
N PRO A 111 -9.11 15.04 -11.27
CA PRO A 111 -10.26 15.32 -12.13
C PRO A 111 -11.55 15.32 -11.30
N ILE A 112 -12.41 16.33 -11.49
CA ILE A 112 -13.68 16.49 -10.77
C ILE A 112 -14.81 16.62 -11.78
N ARG A 113 -15.86 15.80 -11.63
CA ARG A 113 -17.09 15.87 -12.43
C ARG A 113 -18.02 16.96 -11.91
N LYS A 114 -18.77 17.58 -12.81
CA LYS A 114 -19.85 18.51 -12.45
C LYS A 114 -20.90 17.76 -11.63
N GLN A 115 -21.21 18.29 -10.45
CA GLN A 115 -22.28 17.76 -9.61
C GLN A 115 -23.64 18.27 -10.11
N SER A 116 -24.65 17.42 -10.02
CA SER A 116 -26.03 17.83 -10.25
C SER A 116 -26.52 18.74 -9.12
N LEU A 117 -27.53 19.58 -9.40
CA LEU A 117 -28.14 20.44 -8.38
C LEU A 117 -28.71 19.63 -7.20
N GLU A 118 -29.31 18.47 -7.50
CA GLU A 118 -29.88 17.58 -6.49
C GLU A 118 -28.82 17.02 -5.52
N GLU A 119 -27.64 16.66 -6.02
CA GLU A 119 -26.53 16.19 -5.18
C GLU A 119 -26.04 17.29 -4.23
N ILE A 120 -25.88 18.51 -4.74
CA ILE A 120 -25.45 19.67 -3.96
C ILE A 120 -26.48 19.98 -2.87
N GLU A 121 -27.77 20.00 -3.22
CA GLU A 121 -28.86 20.22 -2.26
C GLU A 121 -28.92 19.12 -1.19
N ARG A 122 -28.72 17.86 -1.58
CA ARG A 122 -28.66 16.73 -0.65
C ARG A 122 -27.54 16.89 0.36
N VAL A 123 -26.33 17.21 -0.09
CA VAL A 123 -25.17 17.44 0.79
C VAL A 123 -25.44 18.62 1.73
N ASN A 124 -25.96 19.73 1.20
CA ASN A 124 -26.31 20.91 1.98
C ASN A 124 -27.36 20.63 3.07
N ARG A 125 -28.40 19.86 2.74
CA ARG A 125 -29.41 19.43 3.71
C ARG A 125 -28.81 18.59 4.82
N VAL A 126 -27.94 17.64 4.49
CA VAL A 126 -27.27 16.78 5.45
C VAL A 126 -26.33 17.58 6.36
N MET A 127 -25.55 18.49 5.79
CA MET A 127 -24.70 19.41 6.58
C MET A 127 -25.53 20.28 7.52
N PHE A 128 -26.67 20.80 7.05
CA PHE A 128 -27.58 21.58 7.89
C PHE A 128 -28.12 20.75 9.06
N LEU A 129 -28.64 19.55 8.79
CA LEU A 129 -29.12 18.63 9.83
C LEU A 129 -28.03 18.29 10.83
N ARG A 130 -26.79 18.07 10.37
CA ARG A 130 -25.65 17.80 11.24
C ARG A 130 -25.32 18.98 12.14
N LYS A 131 -25.28 20.20 11.60
CA LYS A 131 -25.07 21.45 12.37
C LYS A 131 -26.14 21.61 13.45
N VAL A 132 -27.42 21.41 13.10
CA VAL A 132 -28.52 21.43 14.06
C VAL A 132 -28.34 20.36 15.14
N GLY A 133 -27.99 19.13 14.75
CA GLY A 133 -27.73 18.03 15.69
C GLY A 133 -26.60 18.33 16.66
N MET A 134 -25.50 18.96 16.21
CA MET A 134 -24.41 19.39 17.09
C MET A 134 -24.84 20.48 18.06
N LEU A 135 -25.64 21.46 17.61
CA LEU A 135 -26.17 22.51 18.48
C LEU A 135 -27.08 21.93 19.56
N VAL A 136 -27.95 20.98 19.19
CA VAL A 136 -28.83 20.27 20.14
C VAL A 136 -27.99 19.47 21.14
N ALA A 137 -27.02 18.68 20.68
CA ALA A 137 -26.14 17.89 21.55
C ALA A 137 -25.38 18.77 22.56
N ASN A 138 -24.83 19.90 22.11
CA ASN A 138 -24.15 20.86 22.95
C ASN A 138 -25.09 21.52 23.96
N ALA A 139 -26.33 21.84 23.55
CA ALA A 139 -27.34 22.39 24.45
C ALA A 139 -27.75 21.35 25.52
N THR A 140 -27.95 20.09 25.14
CA THR A 140 -28.28 19.01 26.07
C THR A 140 -27.15 18.73 27.06
N ALA A 141 -25.89 18.73 26.61
CA ALA A 141 -24.71 18.54 27.46
C ALA A 141 -24.58 19.66 28.52
N LYS A 142 -24.87 20.91 28.13
CA LYS A 142 -24.90 22.05 29.07
C LYS A 142 -26.04 21.94 30.10
N VAL A 143 -27.17 21.36 29.72
CA VAL A 143 -28.31 21.13 30.63
C VAL A 143 -28.02 20.00 31.62
N THR A 144 -27.40 18.90 31.18
CA THR A 144 -26.99 17.80 32.07
C THR A 144 -25.89 18.22 33.04
N GLN A 145 -24.88 18.99 32.59
CA GLN A 145 -23.88 19.56 33.50
C GLN A 145 -24.48 20.54 34.52
N LYS A 146 -25.52 21.30 34.17
CA LYS A 146 -26.24 22.17 35.13
C LYS A 146 -27.11 21.40 36.13
N LYS A 147 -27.56 20.18 35.81
CA LYS A 147 -28.37 19.34 36.71
C LYS A 147 -27.54 18.37 37.55
N GLY A 148 -26.32 18.02 37.12
CA GLY A 148 -25.39 17.11 37.80
C GLY A 148 -24.50 17.76 38.86
N GLY A 149 -24.96 18.82 39.53
CA GLY A 149 -24.26 19.43 40.66
C GLY A 149 -24.44 18.67 41.98
N VAL A 150 -24.31 17.34 41.97
CA VAL A 150 -24.24 16.52 43.19
C VAL A 150 -22.89 15.81 43.17
N ARG A 151 -22.07 16.14 44.17
CA ARG A 151 -20.75 15.57 44.51
C ARG A 151 -20.71 14.08 44.19
N GLU A 152 -19.98 13.73 43.13
CA GLU A 152 -19.38 12.41 43.03
C GLU A 152 -18.18 12.41 43.99
N MET A 153 -18.21 11.47 44.92
CA MET A 153 -17.27 11.32 46.02
C MET A 153 -16.02 10.65 45.46
N ASP A 154 -14.93 11.41 45.36
CA ASP A 154 -13.59 10.90 45.08
C ASP A 154 -13.23 9.84 46.13
N LEU A 155 -13.02 8.61 45.66
CA LEU A 155 -12.63 7.45 46.46
C LEU A 155 -11.12 7.19 46.35
N THR A 156 -10.30 8.26 46.35
CA THR A 156 -8.84 8.15 46.40
C THR A 156 -8.21 9.35 47.11
N GLU A 157 -8.38 9.42 48.43
CA GLU A 157 -7.42 10.12 49.31
C GLU A 157 -7.12 9.22 50.52
N GLU A 158 -5.92 8.65 50.53
CA GLU A 158 -4.98 8.69 51.67
C GLU A 158 -3.74 7.86 51.30
N LEU A 159 -2.67 8.55 50.93
CA LEU A 159 -1.29 8.34 51.40
C LEU A 159 -0.39 9.43 50.76
N ASP A 160 -0.38 10.57 51.42
CA ASP A 160 0.53 11.70 51.20
C ASP A 160 1.92 11.40 51.79
N GLY A 161 2.96 12.00 51.21
CA GLY A 161 4.35 11.86 51.61
C GLY A 161 5.38 12.59 50.75
N SER A 162 5.19 13.90 50.54
CA SER A 162 6.20 14.96 50.24
C SER A 162 6.60 15.28 48.78
N ASP A 163 6.06 16.42 48.33
CA ASP A 163 6.72 17.60 47.76
C ASP A 163 7.73 17.44 46.62
N THR A 164 7.29 17.75 45.40
CA THR A 164 7.93 18.83 44.61
C THR A 164 7.03 19.31 43.46
N GLU A 165 6.89 20.63 43.40
CA GLU A 165 6.08 21.40 42.45
C GLU A 165 6.46 21.15 40.98
N ALA A 166 5.48 20.79 40.14
CA ALA A 166 5.49 21.07 38.71
C ALA A 166 4.05 21.02 38.17
N ASP A 167 3.37 22.16 38.26
CA ASP A 167 2.06 22.39 37.67
C ASP A 167 2.15 22.26 36.13
N THR A 168 1.69 21.12 35.61
CA THR A 168 1.30 20.95 34.20
C THR A 168 -0.11 20.40 34.16
N GLN A 169 -1.08 21.23 34.53
CA GLN A 169 -2.47 21.03 34.10
C GLN A 169 -2.52 20.98 32.57
N ALA A 170 -2.64 19.76 32.04
CA ALA A 170 -3.07 19.50 30.68
C ALA A 170 -4.52 19.99 30.50
N LYS A 171 -4.67 21.29 30.25
CA LYS A 171 -5.87 21.83 29.60
C LYS A 171 -5.96 21.19 28.22
N ALA A 172 -6.98 20.37 28.02
CA ALA A 172 -7.41 19.96 26.69
C ALA A 172 -7.47 21.20 25.78
N PRO A 173 -6.89 21.16 24.57
CA PRO A 173 -6.85 22.32 23.70
C PRO A 173 -8.28 22.70 23.34
N THR A 174 -8.74 23.84 23.88
CA THR A 174 -9.95 24.50 23.40
C THR A 174 -9.71 24.83 21.93
N PRO A 175 -10.53 24.33 20.98
CA PRO A 175 -10.34 24.63 19.57
C PRO A 175 -10.50 26.14 19.37
N ALA A 176 -9.60 26.73 18.58
CA ALA A 176 -9.63 28.14 18.21
C ALA A 176 -11.00 28.51 17.60
N PRO A 177 -11.53 29.72 17.83
CA PRO A 177 -12.90 30.10 17.44
C PRO A 177 -13.20 30.11 15.93
N ASP A 178 -12.16 30.01 15.08
CA ASP A 178 -12.27 30.21 13.62
C ASP A 178 -12.14 28.91 12.79
N VAL A 179 -12.08 27.74 13.43
CA VAL A 179 -12.10 26.46 12.69
C VAL A 179 -13.55 25.98 12.57
N PRO A 180 -14.10 25.80 11.34
CA PRO A 180 -15.42 25.21 11.18
C PRO A 180 -15.50 23.90 11.97
N PRO A 181 -16.53 23.70 12.81
CA PRO A 181 -16.63 22.49 13.60
C PRO A 181 -16.60 21.29 12.66
N ALA A 182 -15.73 20.31 12.94
CA ALA A 182 -15.66 19.09 12.15
C ALA A 182 -17.05 18.44 12.14
N LEU A 183 -17.72 18.50 10.99
CA LEU A 183 -19.08 17.98 10.83
C LEU A 183 -19.10 16.45 10.91
N LEU A 184 -17.96 15.81 10.65
CA LEU A 184 -17.79 14.37 10.76
C LEU A 184 -18.05 13.89 12.20
N TYR A 185 -18.70 12.74 12.31
CA TYR A 185 -18.84 12.01 13.56
C TYR A 185 -17.50 11.43 13.99
N THR A 186 -17.29 11.31 15.30
CA THR A 186 -16.21 10.47 15.80
C THR A 186 -16.53 9.00 15.49
N PRO A 187 -15.53 8.11 15.31
CA PRO A 187 -15.79 6.70 15.05
C PRO A 187 -16.75 6.07 16.08
N PHE A 188 -16.60 6.44 17.36
CA PHE A 188 -17.44 5.96 18.47
C PHE A 188 -18.89 6.45 18.45
N ASP A 189 -19.19 7.51 17.70
CA ASP A 189 -20.55 8.01 17.55
C ASP A 189 -21.36 7.24 16.49
N LEU A 190 -20.74 6.35 15.71
CA LEU A 190 -21.31 5.68 14.53
C LEU A 190 -22.10 4.39 14.85
N THR A 191 -22.83 4.40 15.95
CA THR A 191 -23.62 3.25 16.43
C THR A 191 -24.91 3.01 15.64
N THR A 192 -25.43 4.01 14.92
CA THR A 192 -26.71 3.90 14.20
C THR A 192 -26.54 4.01 12.70
N ASN A 193 -27.37 3.28 11.94
CA ASN A 193 -27.36 3.30 10.47
C ASN A 193 -27.58 4.72 9.90
N ASP A 194 -28.40 5.55 10.54
CA ASP A 194 -28.61 6.94 10.10
C ASP A 194 -27.35 7.80 10.27
N ARG A 195 -26.62 7.64 11.37
CA ARG A 195 -25.33 8.32 11.57
C ARG A 195 -24.29 7.81 10.57
N ARG A 196 -24.25 6.51 10.29
CA ARG A 196 -23.38 5.91 9.26
C ARG A 196 -23.67 6.51 7.88
N ARG A 197 -24.95 6.56 7.46
CA ARG A 197 -25.38 7.17 6.19
C ARG A 197 -25.05 8.66 6.11
N THR A 198 -25.28 9.39 7.20
CA THR A 198 -24.93 10.82 7.30
C THR A 198 -23.42 11.02 7.15
N GLN A 199 -22.63 10.23 7.88
CA GLN A 199 -21.17 10.24 7.82
C GLN A 199 -20.66 9.95 6.40
N MET A 200 -21.27 9.02 5.67
CA MET A 200 -20.87 8.71 4.30
C MET A 200 -21.00 9.90 3.37
N ILE A 201 -22.14 10.61 3.44
CA ILE A 201 -22.37 11.80 2.61
C ILE A 201 -21.37 12.91 2.97
N LEU A 202 -21.13 13.12 4.27
CA LEU A 202 -20.16 14.11 4.75
C LEU A 202 -18.71 13.75 4.36
N LEU A 203 -18.34 12.47 4.39
CA LEU A 203 -17.01 12.01 3.95
C LEU A 203 -16.83 12.17 2.45
N GLN A 204 -17.85 11.89 1.65
CA GLN A 204 -17.81 12.12 0.20
C GLN A 204 -17.60 13.60 -0.14
N ASP A 205 -18.33 14.51 0.53
CA ASP A 205 -18.13 15.95 0.40
C ASP A 205 -16.73 16.38 0.88
N HIS A 206 -16.26 15.82 2.01
CA HIS A 206 -14.91 16.12 2.52
C HIS A 206 -13.82 15.69 1.52
N ILE A 207 -13.94 14.51 0.91
CA ILE A 207 -13.02 14.04 -0.15
C ILE A 207 -13.05 15.00 -1.35
N GLN A 208 -14.22 15.44 -1.78
CA GLN A 208 -14.32 16.42 -2.88
C GLN A 208 -13.66 17.75 -2.51
N ASN A 209 -13.85 18.24 -1.29
CA ASN A 209 -13.21 19.46 -0.80
C ASN A 209 -11.69 19.32 -0.72
N LEU A 210 -11.16 18.16 -0.28
CA LEU A 210 -9.72 17.87 -0.32
C LEU A 210 -9.18 17.90 -1.75
N LYS A 211 -9.90 17.28 -2.71
CA LYS A 211 -9.54 17.31 -4.13
C LYS A 211 -9.54 18.74 -4.68
N LYS A 212 -10.57 19.55 -4.37
CA LYS A 212 -10.66 20.98 -4.77
C LYS A 212 -9.54 21.81 -4.16
N ASN A 213 -9.26 21.65 -2.87
CA ASN A 213 -8.19 22.37 -2.18
C ASN A 213 -6.80 22.05 -2.77
N PHE A 214 -6.54 20.78 -3.09
CA PHE A 214 -5.32 20.40 -3.80
C PHE A 214 -5.26 21.01 -5.20
N ASN A 215 -6.35 20.95 -5.97
CA ASN A 215 -6.41 21.49 -7.32
C ASN A 215 -6.19 23.01 -7.37
N ASN A 216 -6.65 23.75 -6.36
CA ASN A 216 -6.39 25.19 -6.24
C ASN A 216 -4.88 25.45 -6.10
N LYS A 217 -4.21 24.73 -5.21
CA LYS A 217 -2.74 24.80 -5.07
C LYS A 217 -2.05 24.35 -6.36
N PHE A 218 -2.50 23.25 -6.96
CA PHE A 218 -1.97 22.76 -8.23
C PHE A 218 -2.02 23.84 -9.32
N ALA A 219 -3.12 24.58 -9.44
CA ALA A 219 -3.26 25.68 -10.40
C ALA A 219 -2.24 26.82 -10.16
N GLU A 220 -1.87 27.09 -8.91
CA GLU A 220 -0.78 28.02 -8.57
C GLU A 220 0.57 27.50 -9.08
N PHE A 221 0.83 26.20 -8.94
CA PHE A 221 2.06 25.57 -9.48
C PHE A 221 2.09 25.52 -11.01
N VAL A 222 0.93 25.37 -11.68
CA VAL A 222 0.86 25.48 -13.14
C VAL A 222 1.26 26.90 -13.59
N LYS A 223 0.80 27.94 -12.88
CA LYS A 223 1.22 29.33 -13.15
C LYS A 223 2.71 29.51 -12.89
N LEU A 224 3.20 29.03 -11.75
CA LEU A 224 4.63 29.08 -11.40
C LEU A 224 5.50 28.43 -12.47
N LYS A 225 5.11 27.25 -12.99
CA LYS A 225 5.87 26.59 -14.07
C LYS A 225 5.92 27.45 -15.34
N ARG A 226 4.80 28.08 -15.72
CA ARG A 226 4.76 29.00 -16.88
C ARG A 226 5.64 30.22 -16.67
N ASP A 227 5.64 30.79 -15.46
CA ASP A 227 6.50 31.94 -15.12
C ASP A 227 7.99 31.56 -15.16
N GLU A 228 8.37 30.37 -14.68
CA GLU A 228 9.74 29.88 -14.80
C GLU A 228 10.13 29.56 -16.26
N MET A 229 9.20 29.05 -17.07
CA MET A 229 9.43 28.88 -18.51
C MET A 229 9.71 30.21 -19.21
N LEU A 230 8.95 31.26 -18.92
CA LEU A 230 9.19 32.60 -19.48
C LEU A 230 10.58 33.13 -19.10
N LYS A 231 11.00 32.96 -17.85
CA LYS A 231 12.36 33.33 -17.41
C LYS A 231 13.45 32.53 -18.13
N ILE A 232 13.22 31.25 -18.40
CA ILE A 232 14.15 30.40 -19.16
C ILE A 232 14.20 30.87 -20.62
N GLU A 233 13.07 31.21 -21.23
CA GLU A 233 12.99 31.73 -22.59
C GLU A 233 13.72 33.07 -22.73
N GLU A 234 13.47 34.05 -21.84
CA GLU A 234 14.15 35.35 -21.83
C GLU A 234 15.68 35.20 -21.73
N LYS A 235 16.16 34.34 -20.82
CA LYS A 235 17.59 34.04 -20.69
C LYS A 235 18.13 33.28 -21.89
N GLY A 236 17.34 32.37 -22.46
CA GLY A 236 17.67 31.61 -23.66
C GLY A 236 17.82 32.51 -24.90
N GLU A 237 16.96 33.51 -25.07
CA GLU A 237 17.07 34.51 -26.12
C GLU A 237 18.33 35.36 -25.97
N ARG A 238 18.67 35.78 -24.74
CA ARG A 238 19.95 36.48 -24.48
C ARG A 238 21.15 35.58 -24.78
N CYS A 239 21.12 34.30 -24.39
CA CYS A 239 22.15 33.33 -24.75
C CYS A 239 22.31 33.22 -26.27
N LYS A 240 21.19 33.20 -27.02
CA LYS A 240 21.21 33.14 -28.48
C LYS A 240 21.83 34.40 -29.09
N GLY A 241 21.47 35.59 -28.60
CA GLY A 241 22.10 36.84 -29.00
C GLY A 241 23.61 36.85 -28.76
N ILE A 242 24.07 36.37 -27.60
CA ILE A 242 25.51 36.26 -27.30
C ILE A 242 26.21 35.24 -28.23
N MET A 243 25.55 34.14 -28.60
CA MET A 243 26.11 33.19 -29.57
C MET A 243 26.21 33.78 -30.98
N ASP A 244 25.23 34.58 -31.40
CA ASP A 244 25.29 35.31 -32.66
C ASP A 244 26.45 36.35 -32.63
N GLU A 245 26.64 37.05 -31.50
CA GLU A 245 27.77 37.99 -31.27
C GLU A 245 29.15 37.31 -31.29
N LEU A 246 29.26 36.08 -30.76
CA LEU A 246 30.48 35.28 -30.74
C LEU A 246 30.77 34.55 -32.06
N GLY A 247 29.85 34.62 -33.04
CA GLY A 247 30.01 34.02 -34.36
C GLY A 247 29.66 32.53 -34.42
N ASN A 248 28.47 32.15 -33.92
CA ASN A 248 27.93 30.78 -33.91
C ASN A 248 28.95 29.76 -33.39
N VAL A 249 29.14 29.76 -32.07
CA VAL A 249 29.88 28.70 -31.40
C VAL A 249 29.11 27.38 -31.59
N GLU A 250 29.59 26.51 -32.47
CA GLU A 250 29.01 25.18 -32.69
C GLU A 250 29.02 24.37 -31.37
N GLY A 251 27.86 23.84 -30.99
CA GLY A 251 27.74 22.84 -29.90
C GLY A 251 27.08 23.28 -28.58
N VAL A 252 26.58 24.51 -28.45
CA VAL A 252 25.83 24.94 -27.25
C VAL A 252 24.32 24.83 -27.48
N GLU A 253 23.71 23.75 -27.02
CA GLU A 253 22.26 23.58 -27.03
C GLU A 253 21.61 24.39 -25.90
N ILE A 254 20.81 25.40 -26.25
CA ILE A 254 19.98 26.11 -25.28
C ILE A 254 18.76 25.24 -24.98
N PHE A 255 18.62 24.85 -23.72
CA PHE A 255 17.43 24.16 -23.24
C PHE A 255 16.17 25.01 -23.48
N LYS A 256 15.23 24.47 -24.26
CA LYS A 256 13.92 25.07 -24.52
C LYS A 256 12.82 24.21 -23.91
N PRO A 257 12.20 24.65 -22.80
CA PRO A 257 11.11 23.90 -22.21
C PRO A 257 9.88 23.93 -23.14
N VAL A 258 9.28 22.75 -23.38
CA VAL A 258 8.02 22.61 -24.13
C VAL A 258 7.02 21.91 -23.22
N LEU A 259 5.80 22.45 -23.13
CA LEU A 259 4.71 21.82 -22.39
C LEU A 259 4.22 20.59 -23.16
N ASP A 260 4.11 19.47 -22.45
CA ASP A 260 3.60 18.23 -23.03
C ASP A 260 2.06 18.24 -23.11
N ARG A 261 1.48 17.33 -23.92
CA ARG A 261 0.02 17.19 -24.11
C ARG A 261 -0.73 16.91 -22.80
N GLU A 262 -0.08 16.28 -21.82
CA GLU A 262 -0.65 16.03 -20.50
C GLU A 262 -0.66 17.28 -19.60
N GLU A 263 0.23 18.24 -19.88
CA GLU A 263 0.32 19.52 -19.15
C GLU A 263 -0.59 20.59 -19.73
N GLU A 264 -0.96 20.46 -21.01
CA GLU A 264 -1.99 21.28 -21.65
C GLU A 264 -3.07 20.39 -22.26
N PRO A 265 -4.05 19.96 -21.43
CA PRO A 265 -5.02 18.95 -21.84
C PRO A 265 -5.85 19.35 -23.06
N GLY A 266 -6.03 20.66 -23.31
CA GLY A 266 -6.82 21.18 -24.44
C GLY A 266 -6.30 20.70 -25.81
N LEU A 267 -4.99 20.44 -25.91
CA LEU A 267 -4.35 19.88 -27.11
C LEU A 267 -4.83 18.48 -27.48
N VAL A 268 -5.45 17.74 -26.56
CA VAL A 268 -5.96 16.39 -26.85
C VAL A 268 -7.25 16.45 -27.68
N VAL A 269 -8.03 17.53 -27.52
CA VAL A 269 -9.32 17.70 -28.21
C VAL A 269 -9.14 18.43 -29.55
N GLU A 270 -8.10 19.25 -29.67
CA GLU A 270 -7.80 20.04 -30.86
C GLU A 270 -6.69 19.40 -31.69
N VAL A 271 -6.99 19.11 -32.95
CA VAL A 271 -5.97 18.63 -33.90
C VAL A 271 -5.30 19.84 -34.54
N LYS A 272 -3.99 19.99 -34.36
CA LYS A 272 -3.21 21.03 -35.04
C LYS A 272 -2.92 20.62 -36.48
N ASP A 273 -2.85 21.61 -37.39
CA ASP A 273 -2.53 21.37 -38.81
C ASP A 273 -1.18 20.65 -38.98
N GLU A 274 -0.22 20.91 -38.09
CA GLU A 274 1.09 20.27 -38.06
C GLU A 274 1.04 18.75 -37.77
N GLU A 275 -0.03 18.26 -37.15
CA GLU A 275 -0.21 16.83 -36.85
C GLU A 275 -0.73 16.03 -38.05
N ILE A 276 -1.23 16.73 -39.08
CA ILE A 276 -1.80 16.12 -40.28
C ILE A 276 -0.65 15.80 -41.24
N LYS A 277 -0.19 14.55 -41.21
CA LYS A 277 0.88 14.05 -42.11
C LYS A 277 0.46 13.94 -43.57
N CYS A 278 -0.84 14.00 -43.86
CA CYS A 278 -1.36 13.91 -45.21
C CYS A 278 -1.29 15.29 -45.86
N GLU A 279 -0.68 15.38 -47.04
CA GLU A 279 -0.74 16.58 -47.85
C GLU A 279 -2.21 16.93 -48.12
N LYS A 280 -2.59 18.17 -47.81
CA LYS A 280 -3.95 18.64 -48.06
C LYS A 280 -4.20 18.56 -49.57
N PHE A 281 -5.17 17.73 -49.99
CA PHE A 281 -5.60 17.70 -51.38
C PHE A 281 -6.30 19.01 -51.71
N ILE A 282 -5.63 19.86 -52.50
CA ILE A 282 -6.16 21.15 -52.93
C ILE A 282 -6.85 20.92 -54.27
N THR A 283 -8.16 21.20 -54.33
CA THR A 283 -8.89 21.16 -55.60
C THR A 283 -8.33 22.21 -56.59
N PRO A 284 -8.47 22.03 -57.91
CA PRO A 284 -7.97 23.00 -58.89
C PRO A 284 -8.51 24.42 -58.66
N GLU A 285 -9.76 24.54 -58.19
CA GLU A 285 -10.37 25.82 -57.81
C GLU A 285 -9.76 26.42 -56.54
N GLU A 286 -9.48 25.60 -55.53
CA GLU A 286 -8.81 26.07 -54.31
C GLU A 286 -7.34 26.44 -54.56
N GLN A 287 -6.65 25.79 -55.50
CA GLN A 287 -5.29 26.16 -55.90
C GLN A 287 -5.27 27.55 -56.54
N GLN A 288 -6.24 27.85 -57.41
CA GLN A 288 -6.39 29.18 -58.00
C GLN A 288 -6.68 30.24 -56.93
N ARG A 289 -7.57 29.95 -55.97
CA ARG A 289 -7.82 30.85 -54.83
C ARG A 289 -6.59 31.06 -53.95
N LEU A 290 -5.80 30.01 -53.71
CA LEU A 290 -4.59 30.10 -52.89
C LEU A 290 -3.51 30.94 -53.60
N LEU A 291 -3.32 30.75 -54.91
CA LEU A 291 -2.42 31.55 -55.72
C LEU A 291 -2.84 33.02 -55.78
N GLU A 292 -4.14 33.28 -55.89
CA GLU A 292 -4.69 34.64 -55.88
C GLU A 292 -4.49 35.30 -54.51
N LYS A 293 -4.70 34.57 -53.41
CA LYS A 293 -4.42 35.03 -52.05
C LYS A 293 -2.92 35.26 -51.81
N GLN A 294 -2.05 34.36 -52.27
CA GLN A 294 -0.59 34.53 -52.19
C GLN A 294 -0.13 35.74 -53.00
N ARG A 295 -0.73 35.99 -54.16
CA ARG A 295 -0.47 37.20 -54.95
C ARG A 295 -0.87 38.46 -54.18
N GLN A 296 -2.05 38.48 -53.57
CA GLN A 296 -2.55 39.59 -52.75
C GLN A 296 -1.70 39.80 -51.47
N ASP A 297 -1.26 38.73 -50.82
CA ASP A 297 -0.44 38.82 -49.61
C ASP A 297 1.00 39.24 -49.94
N ALA A 298 1.57 38.78 -51.06
CA ALA A 298 2.87 39.25 -51.56
C ALA A 298 2.82 40.73 -52.00
N GLU A 299 1.69 41.18 -52.56
CA GLU A 299 1.47 42.58 -52.91
C GLU A 299 1.30 43.45 -51.65
N ARG A 300 0.56 42.97 -50.63
CA ARG A 300 0.49 43.59 -49.30
C ARG A 300 1.85 43.66 -48.60
N LEU A 301 2.66 42.60 -48.68
CA LEU A 301 4.00 42.57 -48.08
C LEU A 301 4.95 43.54 -48.79
N ARG A 302 4.88 43.64 -50.12
CA ARG A 302 5.62 44.65 -50.90
C ARG A 302 5.20 46.08 -50.56
N ALA A 303 3.89 46.31 -50.37
CA ALA A 303 3.37 47.61 -49.95
C ALA A 303 3.81 47.97 -48.52
N ALA A 304 3.77 47.03 -47.58
CA ALA A 304 4.22 47.22 -46.19
C ALA A 304 5.74 47.44 -46.09
N ALA A 305 6.55 46.80 -46.95
CA ALA A 305 7.99 47.03 -47.02
C ALA A 305 8.36 48.44 -47.52
N LEU A 306 7.49 49.05 -48.34
CA LEU A 306 7.67 50.43 -48.82
C LEU A 306 7.28 51.47 -47.78
N ASP A 307 6.29 51.19 -46.92
CA ASP A 307 5.67 52.18 -46.02
C ASP A 307 6.06 52.05 -44.53
N ASN A 308 7.31 51.65 -44.26
CA ASN A 308 7.84 51.51 -42.90
C ASN A 308 8.93 52.57 -42.61
N ALA A 309 8.55 53.85 -42.67
CA ALA A 309 9.39 54.95 -42.18
C ALA A 309 9.43 54.96 -40.63
N ARG A 310 8.30 54.62 -39.99
CA ARG A 310 8.17 54.57 -38.53
C ARG A 310 8.95 53.40 -37.92
N ASP A 311 8.91 52.22 -38.52
CA ASP A 311 9.69 51.06 -38.04
C ASP A 311 11.18 51.25 -38.31
N ARG A 312 11.58 51.87 -39.44
CA ARG A 312 12.98 52.27 -39.66
C ARG A 312 13.45 53.28 -38.62
N ALA A 313 12.66 54.31 -38.34
CA ALA A 313 12.96 55.29 -37.29
C ALA A 313 12.97 54.65 -35.90
N LEU A 314 12.05 53.73 -35.59
CA LEU A 314 11.98 53.02 -34.30
C LEU A 314 13.17 52.07 -34.13
N THR A 315 13.62 51.38 -35.19
CA THR A 315 14.84 50.56 -35.14
C THR A 315 16.07 51.45 -34.92
N GLN A 316 16.06 52.66 -35.47
CA GLN A 316 17.11 53.67 -35.25
C GLN A 316 17.04 54.31 -33.85
N MET A 317 15.85 54.42 -33.25
CA MET A 317 15.61 55.02 -31.92
C MET A 317 15.58 54.00 -30.77
N MET A 318 15.39 52.70 -31.05
CA MET A 318 15.50 51.60 -30.08
C MET A 318 16.95 51.19 -29.85
N ASN A 319 17.87 51.60 -30.73
CA ASN A 319 19.31 51.63 -30.47
C ASN A 319 19.72 52.84 -29.59
N ASN A 320 18.83 53.32 -28.71
CA ASN A 320 19.10 54.37 -27.72
C ASN A 320 19.92 53.84 -26.53
N ARG A 321 21.14 53.40 -26.81
CA ARG A 321 22.23 53.44 -25.84
C ARG A 321 23.36 54.25 -26.45
N LEU A 322 23.34 55.55 -26.15
CA LEU A 322 24.33 56.54 -26.53
C LEU A 322 25.60 56.34 -25.68
N GLU A 323 26.21 55.16 -25.76
CA GLU A 323 27.63 54.98 -25.47
C GLU A 323 28.34 54.98 -26.82
N ASP A 324 29.47 55.70 -26.90
CA ASP A 324 30.17 56.11 -28.11
C ASP A 324 30.28 55.03 -29.20
N ARG A 325 29.36 55.03 -30.16
CA ARG A 325 29.47 54.20 -31.37
C ARG A 325 30.68 54.58 -32.23
N SER A 326 31.25 55.78 -32.02
CA SER A 326 32.56 56.15 -32.57
C SER A 326 33.69 55.26 -32.04
N ALA A 327 33.63 54.78 -30.80
CA ALA A 327 34.67 53.92 -30.24
C ALA A 327 34.58 52.45 -30.72
N GLU A 328 33.37 51.95 -31.02
CA GLU A 328 33.17 50.60 -31.59
C GLU A 328 33.41 50.54 -33.11
N GLU A 329 33.09 51.61 -33.86
CA GLU A 329 33.45 51.70 -35.28
C GLU A 329 34.97 51.90 -35.46
N ASP A 330 35.65 52.59 -34.54
CA ASP A 330 37.13 52.73 -34.54
C ASP A 330 37.87 51.41 -34.22
N THR A 331 37.23 50.48 -33.51
CA THR A 331 37.80 49.15 -33.19
C THR A 331 37.40 48.05 -34.18
N LYS A 332 36.47 48.30 -35.11
CA LYS A 332 36.19 47.45 -36.28
C LYS A 332 36.70 48.02 -37.59
N ALA A 333 37.16 49.28 -37.62
CA ALA A 333 37.90 49.83 -38.72
C ALA A 333 39.09 48.93 -39.03
N LEU A 334 39.08 48.32 -40.21
CA LEU A 334 40.17 47.50 -40.71
C LEU A 334 41.44 48.36 -40.64
N LEU A 335 42.33 48.08 -39.70
CA LEU A 335 43.61 48.77 -39.58
C LEU A 335 44.36 48.53 -40.90
N THR A 336 44.27 49.48 -41.83
CA THR A 336 44.83 49.36 -43.18
C THR A 336 46.33 49.23 -43.04
N LYS A 337 46.85 48.08 -43.47
CA LYS A 337 48.27 47.77 -43.41
C LYS A 337 49.02 48.84 -44.20
N PRO A 338 49.96 49.60 -43.60
CA PRO A 338 50.67 50.66 -44.31
C PRO A 338 51.34 50.11 -45.58
N ASP A 339 51.22 50.79 -46.72
CA ASP A 339 51.59 50.24 -48.05
C ASP A 339 53.04 49.72 -48.12
N PHE A 340 53.98 50.35 -47.40
CA PHE A 340 55.39 49.94 -47.35
C PHE A 340 55.64 48.58 -46.66
N MET A 341 54.72 48.10 -45.82
CA MET A 341 54.76 46.77 -45.17
C MET A 341 54.41 45.62 -46.14
N THR A 342 53.91 45.95 -47.33
CA THR A 342 53.47 44.97 -48.34
C THR A 342 54.34 45.02 -49.61
N THR A 343 54.97 46.16 -49.90
CA THR A 343 55.75 46.39 -51.13
C THR A 343 57.27 46.30 -50.96
N LYS A 344 57.83 46.46 -49.75
CA LYS A 344 59.29 46.44 -49.48
C LYS A 344 59.69 45.36 -48.46
N PRO A 345 60.77 44.59 -48.68
CA PRO A 345 61.29 43.64 -47.69
C PRO A 345 61.87 44.35 -46.45
N ALA A 346 61.81 43.69 -45.29
CA ALA A 346 62.12 44.27 -43.97
C ALA A 346 63.55 44.85 -43.81
N SER A 347 64.46 44.53 -44.74
CA SER A 347 65.85 45.00 -44.76
C SER A 347 66.02 46.43 -45.27
N GLU A 348 65.02 47.01 -45.95
CA GLU A 348 65.10 48.33 -46.60
C GLU A 348 64.30 49.43 -45.89
N TRP A 349 63.77 49.15 -44.68
CA TRP A 349 62.96 50.13 -43.94
C TRP A 349 63.83 51.25 -43.36
N LEU A 350 63.48 52.51 -43.65
CA LEU A 350 64.03 53.68 -42.98
C LEU A 350 63.63 53.68 -41.48
N ASP A 351 64.39 54.37 -40.63
CA ASP A 351 64.11 54.38 -39.18
C ASP A 351 62.75 55.01 -38.82
N GLU A 352 62.21 55.89 -39.66
CA GLU A 352 60.85 56.43 -39.53
C GLU A 352 59.77 55.42 -39.94
N GLU A 353 60.00 54.62 -40.99
CA GLU A 353 59.11 53.53 -41.44
C GLU A 353 59.07 52.39 -40.39
N LYS A 354 60.20 52.08 -39.73
CA LYS A 354 60.27 51.13 -38.60
C LYS A 354 59.46 51.58 -37.38
N LYS A 355 59.37 52.89 -37.12
CA LYS A 355 58.55 53.44 -36.03
C LYS A 355 57.05 53.27 -36.32
N LEU A 356 56.62 53.62 -37.53
CA LEU A 356 55.24 53.47 -37.98
C LEU A 356 54.80 51.99 -37.99
N ALA A 357 55.71 51.08 -38.36
CA ALA A 357 55.47 49.64 -38.30
C ALA A 357 55.24 49.13 -36.87
N LYS A 358 56.09 49.55 -35.92
CA LYS A 358 55.92 49.22 -34.49
C LYS A 358 54.66 49.83 -33.88
N GLU A 359 54.27 51.04 -34.29
CA GLU A 359 53.02 51.66 -33.85
C GLU A 359 51.79 50.94 -34.39
N TYR A 360 51.81 50.51 -35.65
CA TYR A 360 50.76 49.69 -36.25
C TYR A 360 50.63 48.33 -35.56
N GLU A 361 51.75 47.61 -35.35
CA GLU A 361 51.77 46.33 -34.61
C GLU A 361 51.26 46.50 -33.17
N LYS A 362 51.62 47.59 -32.50
CA LYS A 362 51.14 47.90 -31.14
C LYS A 362 49.64 48.17 -31.12
N LYS A 363 49.10 48.94 -32.07
CA LYS A 363 47.66 49.20 -32.20
C LYS A 363 46.86 47.93 -32.54
N LEU A 364 47.41 47.08 -33.40
CA LEU A 364 46.81 45.80 -33.76
C LEU A 364 46.83 44.83 -32.56
N ALA A 365 47.90 44.85 -31.77
CA ALA A 365 47.97 44.09 -30.51
C ALA A 365 46.96 44.58 -29.47
N THR A 366 46.79 45.89 -29.27
CA THR A 366 45.79 46.44 -28.33
C THR A 366 44.35 46.14 -28.78
N GLN A 367 44.07 46.26 -30.07
CA GLN A 367 42.75 45.92 -30.65
C GLN A 367 42.43 44.43 -30.50
N LYS A 368 43.43 43.55 -30.71
CA LYS A 368 43.28 42.10 -30.43
C LYS A 368 43.06 41.83 -28.95
N GLU A 369 43.76 42.52 -28.05
CA GLU A 369 43.60 42.36 -26.61
C GLU A 369 42.19 42.81 -26.15
N GLU A 370 41.64 43.90 -26.71
CA GLU A 370 40.28 44.37 -26.45
C GLU A 370 39.21 43.42 -27.03
N GLN A 371 39.42 42.92 -28.25
CA GLN A 371 38.55 41.88 -28.85
C GLN A 371 38.58 40.59 -28.02
N GLU A 372 39.73 40.21 -27.48
CA GLU A 372 39.83 39.01 -26.63
C GLU A 372 39.22 39.23 -25.24
N LYS A 373 39.30 40.45 -24.68
CA LYS A 373 38.61 40.83 -23.43
C LYS A 373 37.09 40.81 -23.59
N THR A 374 36.56 41.39 -24.67
CA THR A 374 35.11 41.40 -24.96
C THR A 374 34.59 39.99 -25.22
N ARG A 375 35.32 39.19 -26.01
CA ARG A 375 35.02 37.76 -26.21
C ARG A 375 34.98 36.99 -24.89
N LYS A 376 36.00 37.14 -24.03
CA LYS A 376 36.02 36.48 -22.71
C LYS A 376 34.88 36.95 -21.81
N ALA A 377 34.52 38.23 -21.85
CA ALA A 377 33.38 38.75 -21.10
C ALA A 377 32.06 38.09 -21.55
N LEU A 378 31.80 38.05 -22.86
CA LEU A 378 30.63 37.39 -23.46
C LEU A 378 30.60 35.87 -23.15
N GLU A 379 31.73 35.17 -23.24
CA GLU A 379 31.82 33.75 -22.86
C GLU A 379 31.50 33.53 -21.37
N THR A 380 31.91 34.45 -20.48
CA THR A 380 31.56 34.37 -19.05
C THR A 380 30.10 34.70 -18.77
N GLU A 381 29.51 35.64 -19.51
CA GLU A 381 28.07 35.95 -19.43
C GLU A 381 27.24 34.76 -19.89
N LEU A 382 27.58 34.14 -21.04
CA LEU A 382 26.94 32.93 -21.54
C LEU A 382 26.97 31.79 -20.52
N LYS A 383 28.15 31.51 -19.93
CA LYS A 383 28.28 30.47 -18.89
C LYS A 383 27.42 30.77 -17.65
N LYS A 384 27.33 32.05 -17.24
CA LYS A 384 26.48 32.46 -16.10
C LYS A 384 25.00 32.29 -16.42
N LEU A 385 24.57 32.67 -17.63
CA LEU A 385 23.18 32.52 -18.06
C LEU A 385 22.77 31.04 -18.18
N LEU A 386 23.63 30.20 -18.77
CA LEU A 386 23.41 28.75 -18.84
C LEU A 386 23.32 28.12 -17.44
N ALA A 387 24.25 28.46 -16.54
CA ALA A 387 24.20 28.00 -15.15
C ALA A 387 22.92 28.46 -14.44
N SER A 388 22.46 29.69 -14.72
CA SER A 388 21.22 30.21 -14.15
C SER A 388 19.96 29.52 -14.69
N ILE A 389 19.95 29.11 -15.98
CA ILE A 389 18.86 28.29 -16.55
C ILE A 389 18.82 26.92 -15.88
N THR A 390 19.97 26.27 -15.72
CA THR A 390 20.07 24.98 -15.01
C THR A 390 19.61 25.11 -13.56
N GLU A 391 20.02 26.17 -12.86
CA GLU A 391 19.61 26.42 -11.48
C GLU A 391 18.09 26.62 -11.35
N ILE A 392 17.45 27.35 -12.27
CA ILE A 392 15.99 27.49 -12.30
C ILE A 392 15.31 26.12 -12.46
N CYS A 393 15.79 25.31 -13.41
CA CYS A 393 15.23 23.97 -13.65
C CYS A 393 15.37 23.10 -12.40
N ASP A 394 16.56 23.07 -11.80
CA ASP A 394 16.86 22.26 -10.63
C ASP A 394 16.09 22.73 -9.38
N GLN A 395 15.94 24.05 -9.17
CA GLN A 395 15.15 24.60 -8.08
C GLN A 395 13.66 24.24 -8.22
N PHE A 396 13.09 24.40 -9.42
CA PHE A 396 11.71 24.01 -9.68
C PHE A 396 11.51 22.50 -9.48
N ASP A 397 12.39 21.66 -10.05
CA ASP A 397 12.26 20.20 -9.99
C ASP A 397 12.46 19.63 -8.58
N SER A 398 13.42 20.16 -7.82
CA SER A 398 13.72 19.66 -6.47
C SER A 398 12.80 20.23 -5.39
N ILE A 399 12.61 21.55 -5.36
CA ILE A 399 11.90 22.24 -4.27
C ILE A 399 10.41 22.35 -4.58
N SER A 400 10.05 22.97 -5.71
CA SER A 400 8.65 23.24 -6.03
C SER A 400 7.87 21.97 -6.35
N LEU A 401 8.41 21.10 -7.21
CA LEU A 401 7.73 19.89 -7.65
C LEU A 401 7.86 18.75 -6.64
N ARG A 402 9.08 18.30 -6.34
CA ARG A 402 9.32 17.09 -5.53
C ARG A 402 9.06 17.30 -4.04
N GLN A 403 9.66 18.31 -3.41
CA GLN A 403 9.48 18.53 -1.97
C GLN A 403 8.12 19.13 -1.63
N THR A 404 7.57 20.03 -2.46
CA THR A 404 6.34 20.73 -2.11
C THR A 404 5.09 20.05 -2.70
N LEU A 405 4.97 20.01 -4.04
CA LEU A 405 3.73 19.55 -4.68
C LEU A 405 3.54 18.02 -4.58
N PHE A 406 4.59 17.23 -4.79
CA PHE A 406 4.52 15.76 -4.75
C PHE A 406 4.29 15.24 -3.32
N GLU A 407 4.98 15.78 -2.31
CA GLU A 407 4.69 15.43 -0.91
C GLU A 407 3.27 15.83 -0.50
N LEU A 408 2.81 17.01 -0.95
CA LEU A 408 1.43 17.43 -0.74
C LEU A 408 0.43 16.48 -1.42
N LYS A 409 0.72 16.03 -2.64
CA LYS A 409 -0.11 15.05 -3.36
C LYS A 409 -0.18 13.73 -2.60
N LEU A 410 0.97 13.21 -2.15
CA LEU A 410 1.06 11.97 -1.40
C LEU A 410 0.30 12.03 -0.07
N SER A 411 0.45 13.15 0.67
CA SER A 411 -0.28 13.39 1.91
C SER A 411 -1.79 13.48 1.66
N THR A 412 -2.20 14.19 0.62
CA THR A 412 -3.62 14.30 0.23
C THR A 412 -4.20 12.94 -0.20
N ASP A 413 -3.46 12.17 -1.00
CA ASP A 413 -3.85 10.82 -1.41
C ASP A 413 -4.01 9.91 -0.20
N ASN A 414 -3.08 9.97 0.76
CA ASN A 414 -3.17 9.18 1.98
C ASN A 414 -4.48 9.47 2.73
N ILE A 415 -4.83 10.74 2.92
CA ILE A 415 -6.08 11.14 3.59
C ILE A 415 -7.31 10.72 2.78
N ILE A 416 -7.29 10.89 1.45
CA ILE A 416 -8.39 10.46 0.57
C ILE A 416 -8.60 8.95 0.70
N TYR A 417 -7.54 8.14 0.58
CA TYR A 417 -7.63 6.69 0.68
C TYR A 417 -8.09 6.23 2.06
N GLN A 418 -7.69 6.91 3.14
CA GLN A 418 -8.22 6.64 4.48
C GLN A 418 -9.74 6.86 4.54
N HIS A 419 -10.23 7.98 4.00
CA HIS A 419 -11.66 8.27 3.96
C HIS A 419 -12.44 7.33 3.03
N GLU A 420 -11.88 6.96 1.88
CA GLU A 420 -12.46 5.99 0.95
C GLU A 420 -12.54 4.60 1.58
N LEU A 421 -11.52 4.17 2.33
CA LEU A 421 -11.56 2.92 3.09
C LEU A 421 -12.66 2.94 4.15
N VAL A 422 -12.78 4.03 4.91
CA VAL A 422 -13.87 4.20 5.89
C VAL A 422 -15.23 4.16 5.20
N LEU A 423 -15.38 4.79 4.03
CA LEU A 423 -16.61 4.70 3.24
C LEU A 423 -16.96 3.25 2.88
N ILE A 424 -16.01 2.48 2.37
CA ILE A 424 -16.21 1.06 2.02
C ILE A 424 -16.67 0.27 3.26
N LYS A 425 -16.02 0.48 4.40
CA LYS A 425 -16.39 -0.18 5.66
C LYS A 425 -17.78 0.21 6.15
N LEU A 426 -18.17 1.48 6.02
CA LEU A 426 -19.53 1.94 6.35
C LEU A 426 -20.59 1.34 5.40
N TYR A 427 -20.29 1.24 4.10
CA TYR A 427 -21.17 0.55 3.15
C TYR A 427 -21.37 -0.93 3.55
N ALA A 428 -20.28 -1.64 3.86
CA ALA A 428 -20.35 -3.03 4.31
C ALA A 428 -21.16 -3.17 5.60
N SER A 429 -20.94 -2.30 6.58
CA SER A 429 -21.70 -2.30 7.85
C SER A 429 -23.21 -2.10 7.63
N ILE A 430 -23.61 -1.20 6.72
CA ILE A 430 -25.02 -1.00 6.39
C ILE A 430 -25.61 -2.22 5.65
N LEU A 431 -24.84 -2.85 4.77
CA LEU A 431 -25.26 -4.05 4.07
C LEU A 431 -25.50 -5.20 5.06
N TYR A 432 -24.54 -5.47 5.94
CA TYR A 432 -24.69 -6.48 7.00
C TYR A 432 -25.86 -6.16 7.93
N ALA A 433 -26.07 -4.89 8.28
CA ALA A 433 -27.22 -4.51 9.09
C ALA A 433 -28.55 -4.81 8.38
N SER A 434 -28.63 -4.68 7.06
CA SER A 434 -29.82 -5.05 6.29
C SER A 434 -30.04 -6.56 6.23
N GLU A 435 -28.97 -7.35 6.13
CA GLU A 435 -29.04 -8.82 6.19
C GLU A 435 -29.47 -9.30 7.58
N ASP A 436 -28.96 -8.65 8.61
CA ASP A 436 -29.33 -8.91 10.01
C ASP A 436 -30.81 -8.60 10.27
N GLU A 437 -31.30 -7.45 9.80
CA GLU A 437 -32.72 -7.09 9.90
C GLU A 437 -33.62 -8.15 9.23
N ALA A 438 -33.20 -8.70 8.09
CA ALA A 438 -33.93 -9.77 7.40
C ALA A 438 -33.90 -11.09 8.18
N LYS A 439 -32.77 -11.45 8.81
CA LYS A 439 -32.66 -12.63 9.67
C LYS A 439 -33.53 -12.50 10.92
N GLU A 440 -33.51 -11.34 11.57
CA GLU A 440 -34.35 -11.04 12.73
C GLU A 440 -35.84 -11.16 12.39
N GLN A 441 -36.25 -10.62 11.25
CA GLN A 441 -37.61 -10.75 10.73
C GLN A 441 -37.99 -12.21 10.43
N ALA A 442 -37.06 -13.02 9.92
CA ALA A 442 -37.32 -14.44 9.65
C ALA A 442 -37.54 -15.24 10.95
N ILE A 443 -36.66 -15.05 11.94
CA ILE A 443 -36.77 -15.74 13.25
C ILE A 443 -38.03 -15.28 13.98
N THR A 444 -38.31 -13.97 14.03
CA THR A 444 -39.54 -13.44 14.65
C THR A 444 -40.80 -13.99 13.99
N SER A 445 -40.87 -14.01 12.65
CA SER A 445 -42.02 -14.54 11.92
C SER A 445 -42.25 -16.03 12.20
N ARG A 446 -41.17 -16.83 12.31
CA ARG A 446 -41.29 -18.24 12.68
C ARG A 446 -41.73 -18.41 14.13
N LEU A 447 -41.21 -17.62 15.06
CA LEU A 447 -41.66 -17.62 16.46
C LEU A 447 -43.14 -17.26 16.59
N GLU A 448 -43.64 -16.30 15.83
CA GLU A 448 -45.07 -15.95 15.80
C GLU A 448 -45.93 -17.11 15.27
N ALA A 449 -45.48 -17.79 14.21
CA ALA A 449 -46.15 -18.98 13.69
C ALA A 449 -46.20 -20.12 14.72
N CYS A 450 -45.06 -20.44 15.36
CA CYS A 450 -45.00 -21.46 16.41
C CYS A 450 -45.86 -21.11 17.63
N LYS A 451 -45.94 -19.82 18.01
CA LYS A 451 -46.87 -19.36 19.06
C LYS A 451 -48.33 -19.60 18.68
N GLY A 452 -48.71 -19.32 17.43
CA GLY A 452 -50.04 -19.61 16.91
C GLY A 452 -50.39 -21.09 16.95
N GLU A 453 -49.48 -21.95 16.49
CA GLU A 453 -49.63 -23.42 16.51
C GLU A 453 -49.71 -23.96 17.95
N LYS A 454 -48.87 -23.44 18.86
CA LYS A 454 -48.93 -23.79 20.29
C LYS A 454 -50.28 -23.42 20.92
N MET A 455 -50.83 -22.25 20.58
CA MET A 455 -52.17 -21.86 21.04
C MET A 455 -53.26 -22.79 20.51
N HIS A 456 -53.15 -23.23 19.24
CA HIS A 456 -54.07 -24.20 18.65
C HIS A 456 -54.06 -25.53 19.42
N TYR A 457 -52.89 -26.15 19.60
CA TYR A 457 -52.79 -27.42 20.35
C TYR A 457 -53.18 -27.27 21.82
N SER A 458 -52.85 -26.14 22.45
CA SER A 458 -53.24 -25.87 23.84
C SER A 458 -54.76 -25.76 24.02
N ALA A 459 -55.51 -25.42 22.96
CA ALA A 459 -56.96 -25.36 22.97
C ALA A 459 -57.61 -26.71 22.61
N GLU A 460 -57.04 -27.44 21.64
CA GLU A 460 -57.61 -28.69 21.10
C GLU A 460 -57.39 -29.91 22.01
N ILE A 461 -56.21 -30.03 22.63
CA ILE A 461 -55.85 -31.19 23.48
C ILE A 461 -56.81 -31.36 24.68
N PRO A 462 -57.20 -30.31 25.43
CA PRO A 462 -58.17 -30.45 26.52
C PRO A 462 -59.54 -30.94 26.08
N GLU A 463 -60.06 -30.47 24.94
CA GLU A 463 -61.36 -30.89 24.40
C GLU A 463 -61.33 -32.38 23.99
N LEU A 464 -60.27 -32.81 23.31
CA LEU A 464 -60.10 -34.22 22.94
C LEU A 464 -59.92 -35.14 24.17
N LYS A 465 -59.23 -34.67 25.22
CA LYS A 465 -59.12 -35.42 26.49
C LYS A 465 -60.48 -35.63 27.14
N LYS A 466 -61.34 -34.62 27.12
CA LYS A 466 -62.72 -34.72 27.61
C LYS A 466 -63.55 -35.71 26.79
N ASP A 467 -63.40 -35.71 25.47
CA ASP A 467 -64.05 -36.71 24.60
C ASP A 467 -63.52 -38.14 24.84
N LEU A 468 -62.23 -38.30 25.13
CA LEU A 468 -61.62 -39.58 25.48
C LEU A 468 -62.13 -40.10 26.84
N GLU A 469 -62.34 -39.23 27.82
CA GLU A 469 -62.98 -39.59 29.11
C GLU A 469 -64.41 -40.07 28.88
N ARG A 470 -65.19 -39.37 28.05
CA ARG A 470 -66.54 -39.83 27.64
C ARG A 470 -66.50 -41.21 26.99
N CYS A 471 -65.60 -41.44 26.04
CA CYS A 471 -65.48 -42.74 25.37
C CYS A 471 -65.00 -43.86 26.31
N ARG A 472 -64.18 -43.53 27.33
CA ARG A 472 -63.80 -44.47 28.40
C ARG A 472 -64.99 -44.87 29.25
N GLU A 473 -65.82 -43.91 29.66
CA GLU A 473 -67.06 -44.19 30.39
C GLU A 473 -68.01 -45.06 29.55
N GLU A 474 -68.18 -44.74 28.26
CA GLU A 474 -68.95 -45.56 27.32
C GLU A 474 -68.40 -46.98 27.22
N TYR A 475 -67.09 -47.16 27.09
CA TYR A 475 -66.44 -48.47 27.07
C TYR A 475 -66.69 -49.27 28.36
N GLU A 476 -66.55 -48.64 29.53
CA GLU A 476 -66.83 -49.29 30.81
C GLU A 476 -68.28 -49.71 30.93
N THR A 477 -69.22 -48.88 30.47
CA THR A 477 -70.65 -49.23 30.48
C THR A 477 -70.95 -50.38 29.52
N ALA A 478 -70.36 -50.39 28.32
CA ALA A 478 -70.48 -51.50 27.37
C ALA A 478 -69.89 -52.79 27.94
N LEU A 479 -68.74 -52.72 28.60
CA LEU A 479 -68.09 -53.86 29.26
C LEU A 479 -68.94 -54.40 30.43
N LYS A 480 -69.58 -53.52 31.22
CA LYS A 480 -70.50 -53.92 32.29
C LYS A 480 -71.71 -54.67 31.71
N LYS A 481 -72.35 -54.12 30.67
CA LYS A 481 -73.47 -54.77 29.94
C LYS A 481 -73.07 -56.13 29.37
N ASP A 482 -71.90 -56.22 28.73
CA ASP A 482 -71.37 -57.47 28.17
C ASP A 482 -71.14 -58.56 29.26
N LYS A 483 -70.59 -58.17 30.41
CA LYS A 483 -70.42 -59.05 31.57
C LYS A 483 -71.75 -59.43 32.22
N GLU A 484 -72.73 -58.53 32.23
CA GLU A 484 -74.09 -58.82 32.74
C GLU A 484 -74.78 -59.91 31.93
N VAL A 485 -74.65 -59.90 30.60
CA VAL A 485 -75.19 -60.97 29.74
C VAL A 485 -74.52 -62.32 30.05
N GLU A 486 -73.21 -62.35 30.29
CA GLU A 486 -72.52 -63.57 30.70
C GLU A 486 -72.92 -64.04 32.11
N ARG A 487 -73.14 -63.12 33.06
CA ARG A 487 -73.66 -63.47 34.40
C ARG A 487 -75.10 -63.97 34.34
N ALA A 488 -75.95 -63.37 33.51
CA ALA A 488 -77.33 -63.81 33.30
C ALA A 488 -77.36 -65.24 32.74
N PHE A 489 -76.50 -65.54 31.75
CA PHE A 489 -76.31 -66.90 31.27
C PHE A 489 -75.92 -67.88 32.40
N ARG A 490 -74.89 -67.53 33.20
CA ARG A 490 -74.44 -68.39 34.31
C ARG A 490 -75.52 -68.59 35.38
N LYS A 491 -76.35 -67.58 35.63
CA LYS A 491 -77.43 -67.64 36.62
C LYS A 491 -78.59 -68.52 36.15
N GLU A 492 -78.97 -68.43 34.87
CA GLU A 492 -80.10 -69.19 34.31
C GLU A 492 -79.73 -70.65 34.03
N PHE A 493 -78.56 -70.90 33.44
CA PHE A 493 -78.14 -72.25 33.06
C PHE A 493 -77.33 -72.98 34.14
N GLY A 494 -76.84 -72.27 35.17
CA GLY A 494 -76.16 -72.85 36.34
C GLY A 494 -77.07 -73.12 37.54
N ALA A 495 -78.39 -73.02 37.37
CA ALA A 495 -79.37 -73.31 38.41
C ALA A 495 -79.47 -74.83 38.69
N PRO A 496 -79.80 -75.24 39.94
CA PRO A 496 -80.00 -76.64 40.29
C PRO A 496 -81.05 -77.30 39.37
N GLY A 497 -80.67 -78.38 38.67
CA GLY A 497 -81.51 -79.07 37.69
C GLY A 497 -81.06 -78.95 36.21
N MET A 498 -80.06 -78.12 35.91
CA MET A 498 -79.54 -77.89 34.55
C MET A 498 -78.12 -78.46 34.29
N GLU A 499 -77.56 -79.20 35.25
CA GLU A 499 -76.16 -79.67 35.24
C GLU A 499 -75.81 -80.57 34.04
N GLY A 500 -76.78 -81.38 33.55
CA GLY A 500 -76.57 -82.27 32.41
C GLY A 500 -76.40 -81.57 31.05
N TRP A 501 -76.88 -80.32 30.91
CA TRP A 501 -76.82 -79.56 29.65
C TRP A 501 -75.87 -78.37 29.71
N TRP A 502 -75.33 -78.05 30.89
CA TRP A 502 -74.48 -76.88 31.12
C TRP A 502 -73.31 -76.77 30.14
N GLU A 503 -72.50 -77.83 30.00
CA GLU A 503 -71.32 -77.82 29.13
C GLU A 503 -71.67 -77.67 27.64
N ALA A 504 -72.77 -78.29 27.20
CA ALA A 504 -73.25 -78.19 25.83
C ALA A 504 -73.77 -76.77 25.53
N CYS A 505 -74.62 -76.23 26.41
CA CYS A 505 -75.14 -74.86 26.29
C CYS A 505 -74.03 -73.81 26.38
N TRP A 506 -73.03 -74.00 27.26
CA TRP A 506 -71.89 -73.09 27.38
C TRP A 506 -71.01 -73.08 26.13
N ARG A 507 -70.78 -74.24 25.52
CA ARG A 507 -70.03 -74.37 24.26
C ARG A 507 -70.73 -73.62 23.12
N LEU A 508 -72.04 -73.79 22.98
CA LEU A 508 -72.85 -73.07 22.00
C LEU A 508 -72.90 -71.56 22.30
N PHE A 509 -72.99 -71.19 23.57
CA PHE A 509 -72.93 -69.81 24.05
C PHE A 509 -71.57 -69.14 23.82
N LYS A 510 -70.47 -69.88 23.64
CA LYS A 510 -69.11 -69.37 23.33
C LYS A 510 -68.68 -69.56 21.86
N ARG A 511 -69.45 -70.25 21.03
CA ARG A 511 -69.17 -70.44 19.59
C ARG A 511 -69.26 -69.13 18.81
N ARG A 512 -68.16 -68.70 18.16
CA ARG A 512 -67.98 -67.45 17.37
C ARG A 512 -67.60 -67.72 15.92
N ASP A 513 -67.73 -68.96 15.47
CA ASP A 513 -67.34 -69.37 14.13
C ASP A 513 -68.03 -68.48 13.08
N ALA A 514 -67.22 -67.91 12.21
CA ALA A 514 -67.70 -67.14 11.06
C ALA A 514 -68.46 -68.08 10.13
N ALA A 515 -69.47 -67.56 9.44
CA ALA A 515 -70.06 -68.29 8.33
C ALA A 515 -68.97 -68.59 7.29
N GLU A 516 -68.67 -69.87 7.08
CA GLU A 516 -68.00 -70.28 5.84
C GLU A 516 -68.98 -69.95 4.71
N ASP A 517 -68.69 -68.87 3.99
CA ASP A 517 -69.33 -68.56 2.72
C ASP A 517 -69.19 -69.78 1.82
N SER A 518 -70.32 -70.36 1.43
CA SER A 518 -70.40 -71.31 0.33
C SER A 518 -69.89 -70.61 -0.93
N ARG A 519 -68.61 -70.81 -1.25
CA ARG A 519 -68.07 -70.64 -2.60
C ARG A 519 -67.56 -71.99 -3.06
N ASP A 520 -68.42 -72.64 -3.83
CA ASP A 520 -68.08 -73.76 -4.69
C ASP A 520 -66.81 -73.47 -5.51
N GLY A 521 -65.94 -74.47 -5.55
CA GLY A 521 -65.03 -74.81 -6.64
C GLY A 521 -64.16 -73.70 -7.23
N THR A 522 -62.85 -73.75 -6.96
CA THR A 522 -61.85 -74.26 -7.93
C THR A 522 -60.49 -74.36 -7.22
N THR A 523 -59.89 -75.53 -7.34
CA THR A 523 -58.51 -75.85 -6.97
C THR A 523 -57.50 -74.87 -7.57
N THR A 524 -56.71 -74.19 -6.74
CA THR A 524 -55.37 -73.70 -7.10
C THR A 524 -54.45 -73.71 -5.89
N ASP A 525 -53.25 -74.23 -6.13
CA ASP A 525 -52.07 -74.40 -5.28
C ASP A 525 -51.77 -73.26 -4.28
N PRO A 526 -51.19 -73.56 -3.10
CA PRO A 526 -50.65 -72.57 -2.18
C PRO A 526 -49.24 -72.17 -2.61
N SER A 527 -49.08 -71.45 -3.72
CA SER A 527 -47.83 -70.78 -4.07
C SER A 527 -48.00 -69.87 -5.30
N GLN A 528 -48.31 -68.59 -5.04
CA GLN A 528 -48.34 -67.39 -5.93
C GLN A 528 -49.58 -66.58 -5.49
N GLN A 529 -49.63 -65.26 -5.30
CA GLN A 529 -48.81 -64.07 -5.53
C GLN A 529 -49.34 -63.02 -4.49
N ASP A 530 -48.64 -61.97 -4.09
CA ASP A 530 -48.58 -60.72 -4.85
C ASP A 530 -47.44 -59.81 -4.33
N LEU A 531 -46.27 -59.98 -4.95
CA LEU A 531 -45.33 -58.87 -5.15
C LEU A 531 -45.79 -58.18 -6.44
N ASN A 532 -46.60 -57.14 -6.33
CA ASN A 532 -46.88 -56.26 -7.47
C ASN A 532 -45.92 -55.04 -7.41
N PRO A 533 -44.88 -54.95 -8.27
CA PRO A 533 -43.90 -53.86 -8.26
C PRO A 533 -44.40 -52.61 -9.01
N TYR A 534 -45.64 -52.61 -9.51
CA TYR A 534 -46.23 -51.52 -10.30
C TYR A 534 -47.52 -51.00 -9.67
N LYS A 535 -47.43 -50.55 -8.42
CA LYS A 535 -48.40 -49.57 -7.90
C LYS A 535 -47.85 -48.17 -8.21
N PRO A 536 -48.58 -47.29 -8.93
CA PRO A 536 -48.06 -45.99 -9.31
C PRO A 536 -47.60 -45.20 -8.08
N TYR A 537 -46.32 -44.82 -8.10
CA TYR A 537 -45.76 -43.83 -7.19
C TYR A 537 -46.37 -42.48 -7.54
N GLU A 538 -47.34 -42.01 -6.76
CA GLU A 538 -47.72 -40.60 -6.76
C GLU A 538 -46.74 -39.85 -5.84
N PRO A 539 -45.93 -38.93 -6.40
CA PRO A 539 -44.99 -38.14 -5.61
C PRO A 539 -45.75 -36.98 -4.95
N GLN A 540 -45.81 -36.97 -3.62
CA GLN A 540 -46.19 -35.77 -2.88
C GLN A 540 -44.93 -35.06 -2.39
N HIS A 541 -44.33 -34.28 -3.30
CA HIS A 541 -43.63 -33.07 -2.92
C HIS A 541 -44.64 -31.91 -2.87
N HIS A 542 -44.62 -31.18 -1.76
CA HIS A 542 -44.69 -29.72 -1.60
C HIS A 542 -45.61 -29.27 -0.45
N PRO A 543 -45.12 -28.33 0.39
CA PRO A 543 -45.75 -27.91 1.63
C PRO A 543 -46.78 -26.82 1.37
N SER A 544 -48.01 -26.99 1.86
CA SER A 544 -49.01 -25.93 1.83
C SER A 544 -50.05 -26.19 2.90
N ARG A 545 -49.97 -25.40 3.98
CA ARG A 545 -51.07 -24.92 4.81
C ARG A 545 -52.08 -25.98 5.31
N PRO A 546 -52.15 -26.28 6.61
CA PRO A 546 -53.21 -27.12 7.14
C PRO A 546 -54.52 -26.32 7.09
N THR A 547 -55.33 -26.61 6.07
CA THR A 547 -56.75 -26.27 6.09
C THR A 547 -57.41 -27.16 7.13
N SER A 548 -58.16 -26.54 8.03
CA SER A 548 -58.66 -27.04 9.31
C SER A 548 -59.71 -28.16 9.27
N HIS A 549 -59.72 -29.06 8.28
CA HIS A 549 -60.69 -30.15 8.20
C HIS A 549 -60.19 -31.31 7.33
N ALA A 550 -59.22 -32.10 7.81
CA ALA A 550 -58.95 -33.45 7.28
C ALA A 550 -58.03 -34.30 8.18
N LEU A 551 -58.21 -34.29 9.50
CA LEU A 551 -57.64 -35.33 10.37
C LEU A 551 -58.69 -36.44 10.55
N THR A 552 -58.92 -37.21 9.50
CA THR A 552 -59.46 -38.55 9.68
C THR A 552 -58.42 -39.52 9.12
N PRO A 553 -57.61 -40.17 9.98
CA PRO A 553 -56.85 -41.32 9.51
C PRO A 553 -57.87 -42.30 8.97
N ALA A 554 -57.66 -42.81 7.76
CA ALA A 554 -58.48 -43.85 7.17
C ALA A 554 -58.28 -45.15 7.97
N PHE A 555 -58.88 -45.21 9.17
CA PHE A 555 -58.96 -46.40 9.96
C PHE A 555 -59.90 -47.35 9.25
N SER A 556 -59.35 -48.44 8.73
CA SER A 556 -60.10 -49.54 8.15
C SER A 556 -61.09 -50.08 9.19
N THR A 557 -62.34 -49.63 9.12
CA THR A 557 -63.47 -50.15 9.88
C THR A 557 -63.93 -51.44 9.22
N LEU A 558 -63.16 -52.53 9.39
CA LEU A 558 -63.72 -53.84 9.14
C LEU A 558 -64.78 -54.10 10.23
N PRO A 559 -66.06 -54.26 9.87
CA PRO A 559 -67.06 -54.63 10.85
C PRO A 559 -66.69 -55.98 11.47
N PRO A 560 -66.95 -56.18 12.78
CA PRO A 560 -66.68 -57.47 13.41
C PRO A 560 -67.40 -58.58 12.63
N PRO A 561 -66.75 -59.73 12.38
CA PRO A 561 -67.34 -60.83 11.63
C PRO A 561 -68.64 -61.26 12.31
N THR A 562 -69.73 -61.32 11.54
CA THR A 562 -71.05 -61.73 12.03
C THR A 562 -71.02 -63.24 12.31
N PRO A 563 -71.20 -63.69 13.57
CA PRO A 563 -71.14 -65.12 13.88
C PRO A 563 -72.34 -65.87 13.28
N CYS A 564 -72.14 -67.13 12.91
CA CYS A 564 -73.21 -67.98 12.37
C CYS A 564 -74.38 -68.16 13.38
N PRO A 565 -75.65 -67.99 12.95
CA PRO A 565 -76.81 -68.29 13.78
C PRO A 565 -76.86 -69.79 14.12
N LEU A 566 -77.33 -70.13 15.33
CA LEU A 566 -77.53 -71.54 15.73
C LEU A 566 -78.69 -72.13 14.92
N ASN A 567 -78.53 -73.35 14.41
CA ASN A 567 -79.58 -74.04 13.67
C ASN A 567 -80.43 -74.90 14.66
N PRO A 568 -81.75 -74.62 14.80
CA PRO A 568 -82.63 -75.33 15.72
C PRO A 568 -82.78 -76.84 15.52
N GLN A 569 -82.35 -77.38 14.37
CA GLN A 569 -82.47 -78.81 14.08
C GLN A 569 -81.18 -79.61 14.34
N THR A 570 -80.03 -78.95 14.39
CA THR A 570 -78.73 -79.63 14.50
C THR A 570 -77.97 -79.26 15.76
N ASP A 571 -78.21 -78.07 16.32
CA ASP A 571 -77.46 -77.56 17.47
C ASP A 571 -78.20 -77.75 18.82
N THR A 572 -79.40 -78.35 18.84
CA THR A 572 -80.15 -78.62 20.09
C THR A 572 -79.54 -79.80 20.86
N PRO A 573 -79.09 -79.62 22.11
CA PRO A 573 -78.62 -80.72 22.95
C PRO A 573 -79.73 -81.75 23.21
N GLU A 574 -79.38 -83.04 23.20
CA GLU A 574 -80.35 -84.14 23.41
C GLU A 574 -81.11 -83.97 24.74
N GLY A 575 -82.45 -83.92 24.66
CA GLY A 575 -83.34 -83.80 25.83
C GLY A 575 -83.61 -82.38 26.35
N LEU A 576 -83.09 -81.32 25.71
CA LEU A 576 -83.36 -79.94 26.13
C LEU A 576 -84.73 -79.43 25.61
N PRO A 577 -85.59 -78.83 26.46
CA PRO A 577 -86.83 -78.18 26.04
C PRO A 577 -86.61 -77.05 25.01
N ALA A 578 -87.49 -76.97 24.00
CA ALA A 578 -87.40 -75.98 22.92
C ALA A 578 -87.40 -74.53 23.43
N ASP A 579 -88.15 -74.24 24.49
CA ASP A 579 -88.22 -72.90 25.11
C ASP A 579 -86.88 -72.49 25.75
N LEU A 580 -86.16 -73.45 26.37
CA LEU A 580 -84.83 -73.21 26.95
C LEU A 580 -83.77 -73.02 25.88
N PHE A 581 -83.91 -73.69 24.72
CA PHE A 581 -83.03 -73.50 23.57
C PHE A 581 -83.28 -72.14 22.88
N GLN A 582 -84.53 -71.67 22.79
CA GLN A 582 -84.82 -70.32 22.29
C GLN A 582 -84.27 -69.24 23.23
N ASN A 583 -84.38 -69.43 24.55
CA ASN A 583 -83.75 -68.54 25.53
C ASN A 583 -82.21 -68.54 25.41
N LEU A 584 -81.58 -69.70 25.16
CA LEU A 584 -80.15 -69.81 24.86
C LEU A 584 -79.77 -68.99 23.60
N ILE A 585 -80.54 -69.12 22.51
CA ILE A 585 -80.32 -68.34 21.28
C ILE A 585 -80.48 -66.85 21.57
N ALA A 586 -81.51 -66.44 22.31
CA ALA A 586 -81.76 -65.04 22.66
C ALA A 586 -80.61 -64.43 23.48
N ILE A 587 -80.11 -65.15 24.50
CA ILE A 587 -78.99 -64.71 25.34
C ILE A 587 -77.68 -64.71 24.54
N ARG A 588 -77.47 -65.69 23.64
CA ARG A 588 -76.31 -65.74 22.72
C ARG A 588 -76.33 -64.57 21.73
N ASN A 589 -77.46 -64.29 21.10
CA ASN A 589 -77.58 -63.18 20.15
C ASN A 589 -77.41 -61.83 20.86
N ARG A 590 -77.96 -61.69 22.08
CA ARG A 590 -77.71 -60.52 22.93
C ARG A 590 -76.23 -60.37 23.28
N LYS A 591 -75.54 -61.48 23.57
CA LYS A 591 -74.09 -61.49 23.85
C LYS A 591 -73.26 -61.08 22.64
N ILE A 592 -73.60 -61.58 21.46
CA ILE A 592 -72.94 -61.21 20.20
C ILE A 592 -73.11 -59.71 19.93
N GLN A 593 -74.31 -59.16 20.15
CA GLN A 593 -74.55 -57.73 20.00
C GLN A 593 -73.71 -56.90 20.99
N THR A 594 -73.67 -57.28 22.28
CA THR A 594 -72.86 -56.55 23.26
C THR A 594 -71.35 -56.70 23.02
N GLU A 595 -70.89 -57.84 22.48
CA GLU A 595 -69.50 -58.06 22.04
C GLU A 595 -69.15 -57.15 20.85
N ALA A 596 -70.05 -57.00 19.87
CA ALA A 596 -69.88 -56.11 18.72
C ALA A 596 -69.90 -54.62 19.14
N ASP A 597 -70.85 -54.22 19.98
CA ASP A 597 -70.93 -52.86 20.54
C ASP A 597 -69.64 -52.55 21.33
N LEU A 598 -69.19 -53.47 22.19
CA LEU A 598 -67.92 -53.34 22.92
C LEU A 598 -66.72 -53.20 21.98
N HIS A 599 -66.67 -53.96 20.89
CA HIS A 599 -65.61 -53.85 19.89
C HIS A 599 -65.60 -52.47 19.22
N THR A 600 -66.76 -51.96 18.79
CA THR A 600 -66.85 -50.63 18.17
C THR A 600 -66.39 -49.52 19.11
N VAL A 601 -66.85 -49.54 20.37
CA VAL A 601 -66.44 -48.55 21.39
C VAL A 601 -64.97 -48.72 21.80
N SER A 602 -64.46 -49.95 21.80
CA SER A 602 -63.02 -50.20 22.00
C SER A 602 -62.17 -49.62 20.87
N GLN A 603 -62.63 -49.71 19.63
CA GLN A 603 -61.93 -49.17 18.47
C GLN A 603 -61.96 -47.64 18.43
N THR A 604 -63.10 -47.01 18.75
CA THR A 604 -63.18 -45.54 18.86
C THR A 604 -62.30 -45.01 19.98
N LEU A 605 -62.28 -45.69 21.14
CA LEU A 605 -61.40 -45.38 22.26
C LEU A 605 -59.92 -45.51 21.88
N HIS A 606 -59.55 -46.56 21.15
CA HIS A 606 -58.19 -46.73 20.65
C HIS A 606 -57.79 -45.62 19.66
N ASN A 607 -58.67 -45.28 18.71
CA ASN A 607 -58.41 -44.22 17.75
C ASN A 607 -58.23 -42.85 18.42
N LEU A 608 -59.09 -42.50 19.38
CA LEU A 608 -58.95 -41.25 20.15
C LEU A 608 -57.68 -41.24 21.01
N GLN A 609 -57.29 -42.37 21.58
CA GLN A 609 -56.01 -42.50 22.28
C GLN A 609 -54.84 -42.22 21.35
N THR A 610 -54.82 -42.82 20.16
CA THR A 610 -53.76 -42.58 19.16
C THR A 610 -53.73 -41.15 18.63
N LEU A 611 -54.90 -40.52 18.45
CA LEU A 611 -54.97 -39.12 18.02
C LEU A 611 -54.36 -38.18 19.08
N ILE A 612 -54.69 -38.40 20.36
CA ILE A 612 -54.17 -37.60 21.46
C ILE A 612 -52.66 -37.79 21.63
N THR A 613 -52.13 -39.01 21.48
CA THR A 613 -50.68 -39.23 21.52
C THR A 613 -49.98 -38.46 20.40
N ASN A 614 -50.51 -38.52 19.17
CA ASN A 614 -49.92 -37.80 18.02
C ASN A 614 -49.97 -36.28 18.20
N LEU A 615 -51.06 -35.74 18.74
CA LEU A 615 -51.18 -34.30 19.01
C LEU A 615 -50.29 -33.83 20.16
N LEU A 616 -50.08 -34.67 21.18
CA LEU A 616 -49.12 -34.38 22.25
C LEU A 616 -47.70 -34.35 21.71
N GLU A 617 -47.32 -35.33 20.88
CA GLU A 617 -46.02 -35.36 20.21
C GLU A 617 -45.81 -34.13 19.31
N ALA A 618 -46.81 -33.75 18.50
CA ALA A 618 -46.75 -32.54 17.68
C ALA A 618 -46.64 -31.27 18.54
N SER A 619 -47.40 -31.18 19.64
CA SER A 619 -47.33 -30.04 20.57
C SER A 619 -45.95 -29.94 21.25
N ASP A 620 -45.35 -31.07 21.61
CA ASP A 620 -44.00 -31.11 22.17
C ASP A 620 -42.94 -30.73 21.14
N GLN A 621 -43.10 -31.14 19.87
CA GLN A 621 -42.22 -30.72 18.79
C GLN A 621 -42.25 -29.21 18.57
N ILE A 622 -43.44 -28.59 18.55
CA ILE A 622 -43.58 -27.13 18.45
C ILE A 622 -43.02 -26.43 19.68
N ARG A 623 -43.16 -27.02 20.88
CA ARG A 623 -42.55 -26.49 22.11
C ARG A 623 -41.03 -26.48 22.01
N LEU A 624 -40.41 -27.58 21.59
CA LEU A 624 -38.97 -27.69 21.40
C LEU A 624 -38.46 -26.70 20.34
N GLU A 625 -39.13 -26.60 19.20
CA GLU A 625 -38.78 -25.64 18.16
C GLU A 625 -38.91 -24.18 18.65
N THR A 626 -39.94 -23.88 19.46
CA THR A 626 -40.09 -22.55 20.06
C THR A 626 -38.93 -22.24 21.01
N GLU A 627 -38.51 -23.21 21.84
CA GLU A 627 -37.37 -23.07 22.75
C GLU A 627 -36.06 -22.84 21.99
N GLU A 628 -35.83 -23.60 20.91
CA GLU A 628 -34.67 -23.48 20.02
C GLU A 628 -34.62 -22.10 19.35
N LEU A 629 -35.70 -21.68 18.68
CA LEU A 629 -35.80 -20.36 18.04
C LEU A 629 -35.69 -19.19 19.04
N THR A 630 -36.17 -19.37 20.27
CA THR A 630 -36.01 -18.37 21.33
C THR A 630 -34.55 -18.26 21.76
N GLY A 631 -33.84 -19.40 21.85
CA GLY A 631 -32.40 -19.45 22.09
C GLY A 631 -31.62 -18.78 20.96
N GLU A 632 -31.95 -19.08 19.70
CA GLU A 632 -31.36 -18.43 18.53
C GLU A 632 -31.59 -16.93 18.53
N MET A 633 -32.80 -16.47 18.85
CA MET A 633 -33.11 -15.04 18.95
C MET A 633 -32.28 -14.35 20.04
N ASN A 634 -32.15 -14.95 21.23
CA ASN A 634 -31.33 -14.36 22.29
C ASN A 634 -29.85 -14.27 21.89
N GLY A 635 -29.30 -15.32 21.29
CA GLY A 635 -27.94 -15.30 20.75
C GLY A 635 -27.77 -14.26 19.63
N PHE A 636 -28.79 -14.08 18.79
CA PHE A 636 -28.79 -13.06 17.75
C PHE A 636 -28.84 -11.64 18.33
N VAL A 637 -29.61 -11.40 19.40
CA VAL A 637 -29.66 -10.11 20.11
C VAL A 637 -28.28 -9.77 20.70
N ASP A 638 -27.60 -10.73 21.33
CA ASP A 638 -26.25 -10.53 21.86
C ASP A 638 -25.22 -10.24 20.74
N TYR A 639 -25.32 -10.98 19.63
CA TYR A 639 -24.52 -10.71 18.42
C TYR A 639 -24.77 -9.30 17.88
N ARG A 640 -26.03 -8.87 17.77
CA ARG A 640 -26.40 -7.53 17.30
C ARG A 640 -25.90 -6.43 18.22
N PHE A 641 -25.97 -6.65 19.53
CA PHE A 641 -25.40 -5.73 20.50
C PHE A 641 -23.89 -5.59 20.28
N GLY A 642 -23.17 -6.71 20.20
CA GLY A 642 -21.74 -6.73 19.89
C GLY A 642 -21.41 -5.98 18.60
N SER A 643 -22.04 -6.34 17.49
CA SER A 643 -21.80 -5.70 16.17
C SER A 643 -22.16 -4.20 16.13
N THR A 644 -23.11 -3.75 16.96
CA THR A 644 -23.52 -2.33 16.99
C THR A 644 -22.50 -1.45 17.71
N PHE A 645 -21.84 -1.97 18.74
CA PHE A 645 -20.92 -1.21 19.59
C PHE A 645 -19.43 -1.55 19.38
N ASP A 646 -19.13 -2.71 18.77
CA ASP A 646 -17.79 -3.07 18.29
C ASP A 646 -17.53 -2.37 16.95
N LEU A 647 -17.10 -1.12 17.04
CA LEU A 647 -16.93 -0.23 15.90
C LEU A 647 -15.51 -0.31 15.35
N GLU A 648 -15.39 -0.42 14.03
CA GLU A 648 -14.09 -0.38 13.36
C GLU A 648 -13.45 1.01 13.48
N VAL A 649 -12.20 1.06 13.93
CA VAL A 649 -11.40 2.29 14.03
C VAL A 649 -10.17 2.18 13.15
N LEU A 650 -9.96 3.18 12.31
CA LEU A 650 -8.76 3.28 11.49
C LEU A 650 -7.63 3.92 12.29
N VAL A 651 -6.48 3.25 12.35
CA VAL A 651 -5.29 3.74 13.06
C VAL A 651 -4.12 3.87 12.09
N GLY A 652 -3.52 5.06 12.03
CA GLY A 652 -2.30 5.30 11.28
C GLY A 652 -1.07 4.96 12.13
N LEU A 653 -0.36 3.89 11.77
CA LEU A 653 0.88 3.47 12.43
C LEU A 653 2.09 3.66 11.51
N LYS A 654 3.22 4.09 12.09
CA LYS A 654 4.48 4.24 11.34
C LYS A 654 5.16 2.88 11.15
N GLN A 655 5.90 2.73 10.05
CA GLN A 655 6.76 1.57 9.82
C GLN A 655 7.78 1.47 10.97
N GLY A 656 7.83 0.31 11.64
CA GLY A 656 8.62 0.08 12.86
C GLY A 656 7.81 0.11 14.17
N GLN A 657 6.57 0.62 14.17
CA GLN A 657 5.62 0.43 15.29
C GLN A 657 4.80 -0.86 15.15
N VAL A 658 4.87 -1.49 13.98
CA VAL A 658 4.22 -2.75 13.66
C VAL A 658 5.29 -3.83 13.66
N GLU A 659 5.22 -4.74 14.62
CA GLU A 659 6.16 -5.87 14.76
C GLU A 659 5.74 -7.10 13.94
N VAL A 660 4.53 -7.08 13.38
CA VAL A 660 4.01 -8.14 12.51
C VAL A 660 4.76 -8.13 11.17
N PRO A 661 5.33 -9.26 10.72
CA PRO A 661 6.05 -9.34 9.46
C PRO A 661 5.14 -8.98 8.28
N GLN A 662 5.60 -8.06 7.44
CA GLN A 662 4.77 -7.56 6.34
C GLN A 662 4.67 -8.55 5.18
N ALA A 663 3.44 -8.99 4.87
CA ALA A 663 3.12 -9.74 3.67
C ALA A 663 3.02 -8.79 2.45
N PRO A 664 3.33 -9.27 1.24
CA PRO A 664 3.35 -8.44 0.03
C PRO A 664 1.97 -7.98 -0.47
N VAL A 665 0.86 -8.50 0.04
CA VAL A 665 -0.50 -8.17 -0.45
C VAL A 665 -1.39 -7.64 0.68
N VAL A 666 -1.74 -8.49 1.65
CA VAL A 666 -2.46 -8.10 2.87
C VAL A 666 -1.79 -8.79 4.04
N THR A 667 -1.33 -8.00 5.01
CA THR A 667 -0.84 -8.50 6.29
C THR A 667 -2.01 -8.96 7.14
N ASP A 668 -1.93 -10.20 7.63
CA ASP A 668 -2.87 -10.69 8.62
C ASP A 668 -2.53 -10.11 10.00
N TYR A 669 -3.51 -9.46 10.62
CA TYR A 669 -3.42 -8.86 11.96
C TYR A 669 -4.34 -9.56 12.96
N SER A 670 -4.92 -10.72 12.64
CA SER A 670 -5.86 -11.41 13.53
C SER A 670 -5.26 -11.80 14.88
N ASP A 671 -3.94 -12.05 14.94
CA ASP A 671 -3.20 -12.35 16.18
C ASP A 671 -2.42 -11.11 16.72
N ALA A 672 -2.73 -9.92 16.22
CA ALA A 672 -2.06 -8.70 16.64
C ALA A 672 -2.78 -8.05 17.84
N VAL A 673 -2.00 -7.59 18.82
CA VAL A 673 -2.51 -6.87 20.00
C VAL A 673 -1.98 -5.44 19.98
N LEU A 674 -2.87 -4.47 20.23
CA LEU A 674 -2.49 -3.07 20.38
C LEU A 674 -1.96 -2.82 21.79
N VAL A 675 -0.67 -2.51 21.91
CA VAL A 675 -0.02 -2.21 23.20
C VAL A 675 0.26 -0.72 23.29
N HIS A 676 -0.11 -0.11 24.42
CA HIS A 676 0.19 1.30 24.66
C HIS A 676 1.72 1.52 24.78
N ARG A 677 2.23 2.54 24.09
CA ARG A 677 3.67 2.85 23.99
C ARG A 677 4.36 2.97 25.36
N SER A 678 3.67 3.52 26.37
CA SER A 678 4.24 3.68 27.72
C SER A 678 4.60 2.35 28.39
N VAL A 679 3.98 1.23 27.99
CA VAL A 679 4.35 -0.09 28.52
C VAL A 679 5.74 -0.47 28.03
N VAL A 680 6.00 -0.28 26.73
CA VAL A 680 7.30 -0.57 26.11
C VAL A 680 8.38 0.38 26.62
N GLU A 681 8.05 1.67 26.76
CA GLU A 681 9.01 2.66 27.28
C GLU A 681 9.40 2.37 28.73
N ARG A 682 8.43 2.07 29.61
CA ARG A 682 8.73 1.67 30.99
C ARG A 682 9.58 0.41 31.07
N LEU A 683 9.33 -0.57 30.22
CA LEU A 683 10.16 -1.78 30.15
C LEU A 683 11.58 -1.45 29.67
N ASN A 684 11.73 -0.61 28.65
CA ASN A 684 13.03 -0.17 28.17
C ASN A 684 13.81 0.60 29.24
N GLU A 685 13.16 1.49 29.99
CA GLU A 685 13.75 2.19 31.12
C GLU A 685 14.23 1.22 32.20
N ALA A 686 13.42 0.22 32.56
CA ALA A 686 13.80 -0.81 33.50
C ALA A 686 15.00 -1.64 33.01
N ILE A 687 15.04 -2.01 31.72
CA ILE A 687 16.17 -2.71 31.11
C ILE A 687 17.44 -1.86 31.16
N VAL A 688 17.35 -0.56 30.84
CA VAL A 688 18.48 0.36 30.90
C VAL A 688 18.97 0.51 32.34
N ALA A 689 18.08 0.64 33.32
CA ALA A 689 18.44 0.71 34.73
C ALA A 689 19.17 -0.56 35.19
N LEU A 690 18.68 -1.75 34.83
CA LEU A 690 19.36 -3.03 35.09
C LEU A 690 20.71 -3.14 34.35
N GLY A 691 20.81 -2.58 33.14
CA GLY A 691 22.08 -2.47 32.42
C GLY A 691 23.08 -1.59 33.17
N GLN A 692 22.64 -0.46 33.71
CA GLN A 692 23.48 0.45 34.49
C GLN A 692 23.97 -0.18 35.80
N THR A 693 23.10 -0.91 36.52
CA THR A 693 23.52 -1.62 37.74
C THR A 693 24.54 -2.70 37.43
N LYS A 694 24.37 -3.45 36.34
CA LYS A 694 25.39 -4.42 35.86
C LYS A 694 26.72 -3.74 35.55
N VAL A 695 26.70 -2.60 34.84
CA VAL A 695 27.93 -1.84 34.53
C VAL A 695 28.60 -1.28 35.79
N ALA A 696 27.82 -0.81 36.76
CA ALA A 696 28.34 -0.35 38.05
C ALA A 696 29.04 -1.48 38.80
N ALA A 697 28.41 -2.65 38.90
CA ALA A 697 29.01 -3.83 39.52
C ALA A 697 30.30 -4.28 38.79
N LEU A 698 30.33 -4.25 37.45
CA LEU A 698 31.54 -4.54 36.68
C LEU A 698 32.65 -3.51 36.93
N ARG A 699 32.30 -2.23 37.12
CA ARG A 699 33.27 -1.17 37.44
C ARG A 699 33.83 -1.33 38.85
N GLU A 700 32.98 -1.65 39.82
CA GLU A 700 33.39 -1.96 41.19
C GLU A 700 34.33 -3.17 41.22
N MET A 701 33.98 -4.25 40.49
CA MET A 701 34.83 -5.43 40.37
C MET A 701 36.20 -5.11 39.74
N LYS A 702 36.24 -4.23 38.74
CA LYS A 702 37.49 -3.73 38.15
C LYS A 702 38.33 -2.99 39.19
N GLU A 703 37.71 -2.10 39.95
CA GLU A 703 38.38 -1.29 40.97
C GLU A 703 38.91 -2.15 42.12
N TYR A 704 38.13 -3.15 42.54
CA TYR A 704 38.54 -4.12 43.54
C TYR A 704 39.78 -4.92 43.08
N ARG A 705 39.79 -5.40 41.82
CA ARG A 705 40.98 -6.07 41.26
C ARG A 705 42.19 -5.15 41.18
N ARG A 706 42.00 -3.86 40.83
CA ARG A 706 43.08 -2.86 40.85
C ARG A 706 43.65 -2.68 42.25
N GLY A 707 42.78 -2.59 43.26
CA GLY A 707 43.17 -2.50 44.67
C GLY A 707 43.96 -3.72 45.15
N ILE A 708 43.51 -4.94 44.80
CA ILE A 708 44.24 -6.18 45.10
C ILE A 708 45.64 -6.14 44.50
N HIS A 709 45.79 -5.80 43.22
CA HIS A 709 47.11 -5.74 42.59
C HIS A 709 48.03 -4.69 43.21
N ALA A 710 47.48 -3.55 43.65
CA ALA A 710 48.26 -2.53 44.36
C ALA A 710 48.74 -3.03 45.73
N LEU A 711 47.87 -3.68 46.51
CA LEU A 711 48.23 -4.28 47.79
C LEU A 711 49.22 -5.44 47.66
N GLU A 712 49.08 -6.28 46.63
CA GLU A 712 50.06 -7.33 46.29
C GLU A 712 51.44 -6.74 45.99
N TRP A 713 51.49 -5.59 45.30
CA TRP A 713 52.73 -4.88 45.04
C TRP A 713 53.32 -4.26 46.31
N GLU A 714 52.50 -3.61 47.13
CA GLU A 714 52.92 -3.01 48.41
C GLU A 714 53.47 -4.07 49.37
N THR A 715 52.81 -5.22 49.46
CA THR A 715 53.27 -6.36 50.27
C THR A 715 54.66 -6.82 49.82
N LYS A 716 54.87 -7.00 48.50
CA LYS A 716 56.19 -7.36 47.95
C LYS A 716 57.25 -6.30 48.22
N MET A 717 56.87 -5.02 48.17
CA MET A 717 57.77 -3.91 48.49
C MET A 717 58.17 -3.93 49.97
N LEU A 718 57.22 -4.15 50.87
CA LEU A 718 57.46 -4.26 52.32
C LEU A 718 58.33 -5.48 52.65
N ASP A 719 58.10 -6.62 52.00
CA ASP A 719 58.94 -7.81 52.14
C ASP A 719 60.40 -7.50 51.75
N PHE A 720 60.60 -6.81 50.62
CA PHE A 720 61.94 -6.39 50.18
C PHE A 720 62.60 -5.39 51.15
N GLN A 721 61.83 -4.47 51.72
CA GLN A 721 62.32 -3.56 52.75
C GLN A 721 62.68 -4.29 54.05
N ALA A 722 61.86 -5.25 54.47
CA ALA A 722 62.12 -6.09 55.63
C ALA A 722 63.41 -6.90 55.41
N GLU A 723 63.57 -7.53 54.24
CA GLU A 723 64.81 -8.19 53.85
C GLU A 723 66.01 -7.23 53.91
N SER A 724 65.90 -6.03 53.35
CA SER A 724 66.96 -5.00 53.42
C SER A 724 67.31 -4.61 54.86
N LEU A 725 66.32 -4.46 55.75
CA LEU A 725 66.54 -4.18 57.16
C LEU A 725 67.18 -5.36 57.90
N THR A 726 66.82 -6.61 57.56
CA THR A 726 67.50 -7.78 58.13
C THR A 726 68.95 -7.87 57.67
N LEU A 727 69.24 -7.55 56.40
CA LEU A 727 70.61 -7.45 55.88
C LEU A 727 71.39 -6.37 56.63
N ARG A 728 70.82 -5.17 56.78
CA ARG A 728 71.45 -4.06 57.52
C ARG A 728 71.69 -4.40 58.99
N THR A 729 70.74 -5.07 59.65
CA THR A 729 70.91 -5.56 61.02
C THR A 729 72.07 -6.57 61.10
N ARG A 730 72.15 -7.50 60.14
CA ARG A 730 73.25 -8.46 60.04
C ARG A 730 74.59 -7.74 59.84
N ASP A 731 74.64 -6.73 58.97
CA ASP A 731 75.84 -5.93 58.75
C ASP A 731 76.29 -5.20 60.02
N ILE A 732 75.35 -4.64 60.80
CA ILE A 732 75.65 -4.01 62.10
C ILE A 732 76.12 -5.05 63.13
N GLN A 733 75.51 -6.23 63.19
CA GLN A 733 75.92 -7.30 64.11
C GLN A 733 77.32 -7.85 63.77
N LEU A 734 77.66 -7.92 62.48
CA LEU A 734 78.98 -8.33 62.00
C LEU A 734 79.99 -7.18 61.98
N LEU A 735 79.57 -5.94 62.26
CA LEU A 735 80.44 -4.77 62.26
C LEU A 735 81.45 -4.87 63.40
N ARG A 736 82.72 -5.04 63.03
CA ARG A 736 83.82 -4.99 63.99
C ARG A 736 84.13 -3.54 64.33
N VAL A 737 83.89 -3.14 65.58
CA VAL A 737 84.20 -1.80 66.07
C VAL A 737 85.71 -1.54 65.95
N THR A 738 86.10 -0.57 65.12
CA THR A 738 87.49 -0.13 64.97
C THR A 738 87.84 0.93 66.01
N LYS A 739 89.14 1.13 66.26
CA LYS A 739 89.64 2.12 67.21
C LYS A 739 89.22 3.55 66.85
N SER A 740 89.11 3.85 65.54
CA SER A 740 88.57 5.13 65.04
C SER A 740 87.11 5.38 65.44
N MET A 741 86.28 4.34 65.48
CA MET A 741 84.87 4.43 65.89
C MET A 741 84.75 4.69 67.40
N GLN A 742 85.67 4.15 68.22
CA GLN A 742 85.68 4.40 69.67
C GLN A 742 86.12 5.81 70.03
N GLU A 743 87.10 6.37 69.31
CA GLU A 743 87.54 7.75 69.49
C GLU A 743 86.39 8.74 69.21
N PHE A 744 85.55 8.44 68.21
CA PHE A 744 84.35 9.24 67.89
C PHE A 744 83.28 9.23 69.02
N ILE A 745 83.14 8.12 69.76
CA ILE A 745 82.10 7.98 70.78
C ILE A 745 82.52 8.56 72.15
N ARG A 746 83.82 8.68 72.44
CA ARG A 746 84.34 8.97 73.81
C ARG A 746 84.82 10.40 74.11
N GLY A 747 84.95 11.29 73.13
CA GLY A 747 85.42 12.66 73.39
C GLY A 747 84.88 13.63 72.35
N GLY A 748 84.02 14.55 72.80
CA GLY A 748 83.32 15.53 71.97
C GLY A 748 84.25 16.50 71.25
N ASP A 749 84.00 16.70 69.96
CA ASP A 749 84.61 17.71 69.11
C ASP A 749 83.47 18.58 68.54
N ASP A 750 82.75 19.30 69.41
CA ASP A 750 81.57 20.13 69.08
C ASP A 750 81.85 21.18 67.98
N LYS A 751 83.12 21.45 67.67
CA LYS A 751 83.52 22.35 66.57
C LYS A 751 83.35 21.73 65.18
N LYS A 752 83.38 20.39 65.04
CA LYS A 752 83.12 19.71 63.76
C LYS A 752 81.63 19.70 63.43
N HIS A 753 80.75 19.57 64.42
CA HIS A 753 79.31 19.53 64.20
C HIS A 753 78.74 20.87 63.71
N LEU A 754 79.32 22.01 64.09
CA LEU A 754 78.97 23.32 63.50
C LEU A 754 79.30 23.39 62.00
N HIS A 755 80.43 22.82 61.57
CA HIS A 755 80.76 22.71 60.15
C HIS A 755 79.85 21.73 59.42
N GLU A 756 79.45 20.64 60.07
CA GLU A 756 78.58 19.62 59.51
C GLU A 756 77.15 20.13 59.35
N ILE A 757 76.64 20.92 60.31
CA ILE A 757 75.35 21.62 60.21
C ILE A 757 75.41 22.67 59.10
N ALA A 758 76.46 23.49 59.02
CA ALA A 758 76.62 24.45 57.93
C ALA A 758 76.76 23.75 56.55
N ALA A 759 77.36 22.55 56.51
CA ALA A 759 77.42 21.73 55.31
C ALA A 759 76.05 21.14 54.94
N LEU A 760 75.24 20.75 55.93
CA LEU A 760 73.87 20.26 55.73
C LEU A 760 72.93 21.38 55.27
N GLU A 761 73.05 22.60 55.81
CA GLU A 761 72.31 23.78 55.34
C GLU A 761 72.68 24.12 53.89
N LYS A 762 73.99 24.12 53.56
CA LYS A 762 74.43 24.25 52.16
C LYS A 762 73.92 23.12 51.27
N ARG A 763 73.77 21.90 51.79
CA ARG A 763 73.24 20.76 51.04
C ARG A 763 71.72 20.88 50.83
N ALA A 764 71.01 21.42 51.81
CA ALA A 764 69.59 21.74 51.71
C ALA A 764 69.33 22.84 50.68
N GLU A 765 70.13 23.92 50.68
CA GLU A 765 70.06 24.95 49.65
C GLU A 765 70.36 24.41 48.25
N HIS A 766 71.37 23.54 48.11
CA HIS A 766 71.64 22.87 46.84
C HIS A 766 70.49 21.96 46.42
N SER A 767 69.84 21.26 47.35
CA SER A 767 68.67 20.43 47.06
C SER A 767 67.49 21.27 46.57
N ILE A 768 67.22 22.42 47.20
CA ILE A 768 66.18 23.37 46.77
C ILE A 768 66.50 23.91 45.38
N LYS A 769 67.74 24.31 45.12
CA LYS A 769 68.20 24.78 43.80
C LYS A 769 68.10 23.67 42.74
N ALA A 770 68.47 22.44 43.07
CA ALA A 770 68.34 21.29 42.18
C ALA A 770 66.87 20.95 41.87
N HIS A 771 65.97 21.08 42.85
CA HIS A 771 64.54 20.88 42.65
C HIS A 771 63.93 22.00 41.79
N HIS A 772 64.37 23.24 41.97
CA HIS A 772 63.97 24.36 41.12
C HIS A 772 64.47 24.17 39.68
N HIS A 773 65.68 23.64 39.51
CA HIS A 773 66.22 23.27 38.21
C HIS A 773 65.40 22.15 37.55
N LYS A 774 65.07 21.07 38.28
CA LYS A 774 64.19 20.00 37.77
C LYS A 774 62.81 20.50 37.37
N LEU A 775 62.22 21.44 38.13
CA LEU A 775 60.94 22.06 37.76
C LEU A 775 61.08 22.90 36.48
N SER A 776 62.21 23.59 36.30
CA SER A 776 62.51 24.32 35.06
C SER A 776 62.68 23.38 33.86
N GLU A 777 63.40 22.26 34.03
CA GLU A 777 63.57 21.24 33.00
C GLU A 777 62.24 20.57 32.61
N MET A 778 61.38 20.29 33.60
CA MET A 778 60.02 19.77 33.38
C MET A 778 59.16 20.77 32.62
N LYS A 779 59.19 22.05 32.97
CA LYS A 779 58.51 23.12 32.22
C LYS A 779 59.02 23.21 30.78
N ALA A 780 60.34 23.17 30.58
CA ALA A 780 60.95 23.15 29.25
C ALA A 780 60.61 21.87 28.46
N ALA A 781 60.38 20.73 29.13
CA ALA A 781 59.90 19.51 28.49
C ALA A 781 58.44 19.63 28.04
N ILE A 782 57.57 20.25 28.86
CA ILE A 782 56.18 20.54 28.51
C ILE A 782 56.13 21.47 27.29
N GLU A 783 56.87 22.58 27.29
CA GLU A 783 56.91 23.50 26.14
C GLU A 783 57.41 22.82 24.85
N ARG A 784 58.40 21.90 24.96
CA ARG A 784 58.86 21.09 23.82
C ARG A 784 57.77 20.17 23.30
N LEU A 785 56.99 19.53 24.18
CA LEU A 785 55.87 18.67 23.80
C LEU A 785 54.75 19.49 23.14
N GLU A 786 54.39 20.64 23.69
CA GLU A 786 53.40 21.55 23.11
C GLU A 786 53.82 22.04 21.72
N ARG A 787 55.11 22.31 21.52
CA ARG A 787 55.66 22.64 20.20
C ARG A 787 55.52 21.47 19.21
N LYS A 788 55.84 20.24 19.62
CA LYS A 788 55.65 19.04 18.81
C LYS A 788 54.18 18.80 18.46
N VAL A 789 53.27 19.04 19.40
CA VAL A 789 51.83 18.94 19.15
C VAL A 789 51.38 19.96 18.10
N ARG A 790 51.87 21.21 18.18
CA ARG A 790 51.58 22.24 17.16
C ARG A 790 52.13 21.86 15.79
N GLU A 791 53.36 21.36 15.74
CA GLU A 791 54.00 20.91 14.50
C GLU A 791 53.20 19.75 13.86
N LYS A 792 52.82 18.74 14.65
CA LYS A 792 52.00 17.62 14.17
C LYS A 792 50.60 18.05 13.72
N LYS A 793 49.98 19.03 14.40
CA LYS A 793 48.72 19.63 13.94
C LYS A 793 48.89 20.34 12.59
N GLY A 794 50.01 21.04 12.38
CA GLY A 794 50.34 21.66 11.09
C GLY A 794 50.58 20.63 9.99
N GLU A 795 51.27 19.54 10.30
CA GLU A 795 51.48 18.43 9.37
C GLU A 795 50.17 17.76 8.96
N ASN A 796 49.28 17.49 9.92
CA ASN A 796 47.95 16.95 9.63
C ASN A 796 47.16 17.86 8.69
N LYS A 797 47.14 19.19 8.94
CA LYS A 797 46.50 20.14 8.03
C LYS A 797 47.08 20.09 6.61
N ARG A 798 48.40 19.95 6.49
CA ARG A 798 49.06 19.81 5.18
C ARG A 798 48.69 18.50 4.49
N LEU A 799 48.54 17.42 5.25
CA LEU A 799 48.08 16.13 4.73
C LEU A 799 46.61 16.19 4.29
N ASP A 800 45.74 16.87 5.05
CA ASP A 800 44.34 17.09 4.67
C ASP A 800 44.26 17.86 3.34
N MET A 801 45.01 18.96 3.20
CA MET A 801 45.11 19.69 1.92
C MET A 801 45.62 18.80 0.76
N LYS A 802 46.54 17.87 1.04
CA LYS A 802 47.05 16.93 0.04
C LYS A 802 45.98 15.90 -0.35
N VAL A 803 45.18 15.44 0.61
CA VAL A 803 44.05 14.53 0.37
C VAL A 803 42.99 15.23 -0.48
N ASP A 804 42.67 16.49 -0.19
CA ASP A 804 41.72 17.28 -0.98
C ASP A 804 42.19 17.47 -2.43
N SER A 805 43.47 17.84 -2.62
CA SER A 805 44.09 17.96 -3.95
C SER A 805 44.06 16.64 -4.72
N LEU A 806 44.43 15.53 -4.08
CA LEU A 806 44.35 14.20 -4.70
C LEU A 806 42.89 13.78 -4.97
N GLY A 807 41.95 14.19 -4.12
CA GLY A 807 40.52 14.00 -4.34
C GLY A 807 39.99 14.81 -5.52
N GLN A 808 40.55 15.99 -5.79
CA GLN A 808 40.32 16.76 -7.01
C GLN A 808 40.90 16.02 -8.23
N ASP A 809 42.17 15.59 -8.17
CA ASP A 809 42.82 14.86 -9.27
C ASP A 809 42.10 13.55 -9.63
N VAL A 810 41.54 12.85 -8.64
CA VAL A 810 40.76 11.61 -8.86
C VAL A 810 39.41 11.94 -9.49
N ARG A 811 38.76 13.04 -9.10
CA ARG A 811 37.53 13.51 -9.75
C ARG A 811 37.80 13.89 -11.20
N ASP A 812 38.89 14.60 -11.47
CA ASP A 812 39.30 14.99 -12.81
C ASP A 812 39.63 13.76 -13.67
N ARG A 813 40.37 12.77 -13.12
CA ARG A 813 40.63 11.49 -13.82
C ARG A 813 39.38 10.68 -14.06
N LYS A 814 38.40 10.73 -13.15
CA LYS A 814 37.10 10.04 -13.32
C LYS A 814 36.26 10.73 -14.40
N MET A 815 36.34 12.05 -14.50
CA MET A 815 35.71 12.83 -15.56
C MET A 815 36.36 12.51 -16.92
N ILE A 816 37.69 12.46 -16.99
CA ILE A 816 38.43 12.08 -18.20
C ILE A 816 38.14 10.62 -18.59
N ALA A 817 38.07 9.69 -17.64
CA ALA A 817 37.72 8.29 -17.93
C ALA A 817 36.28 8.14 -18.42
N GLY A 818 35.35 8.97 -17.94
CA GLY A 818 33.98 9.04 -18.47
C GLY A 818 33.93 9.52 -19.91
N VAL A 819 34.73 10.54 -20.26
CA VAL A 819 34.82 11.07 -21.64
C VAL A 819 35.49 10.05 -22.60
N VAL A 820 36.51 9.32 -22.14
CA VAL A 820 37.20 8.31 -22.97
C VAL A 820 36.37 7.04 -23.19
N ASP A 821 35.38 6.75 -22.34
CA ASP A 821 34.45 5.64 -22.55
C ASP A 821 33.29 6.01 -23.51
N GLU A 822 32.98 7.30 -23.71
CA GLU A 822 32.03 7.76 -24.75
C GLU A 822 32.69 7.93 -26.13
N GLU A 823 33.96 8.36 -26.22
CA GLU A 823 34.67 8.50 -27.51
C GLU A 823 35.07 7.16 -28.17
N LYS A 824 35.05 6.04 -27.45
CA LYS A 824 35.46 4.71 -27.96
C LYS A 824 34.33 3.86 -28.52
N ALA A 825 33.11 4.39 -28.58
CA ALA A 825 31.96 3.68 -29.14
C ALA A 825 31.83 3.79 -30.67
N ASP A 826 32.54 4.70 -31.35
CA ASP A 826 32.18 5.08 -32.74
C ASP A 826 33.20 4.77 -33.85
N GLU A 827 34.38 4.18 -33.58
CA GLU A 827 35.32 3.81 -34.65
C GLU A 827 35.92 2.40 -34.49
N GLY A 828 35.05 1.40 -34.64
CA GLY A 828 35.42 -0.01 -34.76
C GLY A 828 35.65 -0.45 -36.22
N GLY A 829 36.77 -0.04 -36.83
CA GLY A 829 37.06 -0.35 -38.24
C GLY A 829 38.48 -0.81 -38.53
N LYS A 830 38.76 -2.10 -38.32
CA LYS A 830 39.86 -2.92 -38.91
C LYS A 830 41.30 -2.44 -38.66
N ILE A 831 42.08 -3.22 -37.91
CA ILE A 831 43.29 -3.94 -38.38
C ILE A 831 43.86 -4.86 -37.28
N SER A 832 44.08 -6.11 -37.69
CA SER A 832 44.93 -7.19 -37.18
C SER A 832 44.90 -7.61 -35.71
N ALA A 833 44.43 -8.84 -35.55
CA ALA A 833 44.53 -9.68 -34.38
C ALA A 833 45.95 -10.20 -34.14
N GLN A 834 46.47 -10.01 -32.93
CA GLN A 834 47.21 -11.02 -32.18
C GLN A 834 47.10 -10.65 -30.70
N ILE A 835 46.88 -11.62 -29.82
CA ILE A 835 46.67 -11.48 -28.35
C ILE A 835 45.20 -11.20 -27.97
N ARG A 836 44.36 -12.24 -28.12
CA ARG A 836 43.20 -12.44 -27.24
C ARG A 836 43.66 -13.15 -25.97
N SER A 837 43.72 -12.43 -24.85
CA SER A 837 43.38 -13.03 -23.56
C SER A 837 42.63 -12.00 -22.70
N LYS A 838 41.46 -12.42 -22.23
CA LYS A 838 40.48 -11.62 -21.48
C LYS A 838 41.07 -11.07 -20.17
N PRO A 839 40.75 -9.84 -19.73
CA PRO A 839 41.24 -9.31 -18.45
C PRO A 839 40.50 -9.92 -17.26
N LYS A 840 41.02 -11.03 -16.72
CA LYS A 840 40.72 -11.51 -15.35
C LYS A 840 41.53 -10.67 -14.35
N GLY A 841 41.17 -9.40 -14.17
CA GLY A 841 41.97 -8.44 -13.41
C GLY A 841 41.42 -7.98 -12.05
N ARG A 842 40.28 -8.50 -11.56
CA ARG A 842 39.66 -7.98 -10.31
C ARG A 842 39.37 -9.00 -9.21
N LYS A 843 39.47 -10.31 -9.46
CA LYS A 843 39.25 -11.35 -8.42
C LYS A 843 40.52 -11.82 -7.70
N ASN A 844 41.71 -11.48 -8.19
CA ASN A 844 42.98 -11.92 -7.59
C ASN A 844 43.54 -10.97 -6.52
N ALA A 845 43.05 -9.73 -6.42
CA ALA A 845 43.48 -8.79 -5.38
C ALA A 845 42.91 -9.17 -4.01
N LEU A 846 41.64 -9.60 -3.94
CA LEU A 846 41.06 -10.09 -2.69
C LEU A 846 41.71 -11.41 -2.26
N GLY A 847 41.95 -12.33 -3.21
CA GLY A 847 42.64 -13.59 -2.95
C GLY A 847 44.08 -13.41 -2.43
N SER A 848 44.84 -12.45 -2.97
CA SER A 848 46.19 -12.15 -2.48
C SER A 848 46.17 -11.47 -1.11
N ILE A 849 45.15 -10.65 -0.80
CA ILE A 849 44.96 -10.05 0.53
C ILE A 849 44.60 -11.12 1.56
N TYR A 850 43.70 -12.04 1.24
CA TYR A 850 43.35 -13.16 2.13
C TYR A 850 44.52 -14.12 2.34
N ALA A 851 45.29 -14.43 1.27
CA ALA A 851 46.49 -15.25 1.38
C ALA A 851 47.58 -14.56 2.23
N ARG A 852 47.79 -13.25 2.05
CA ARG A 852 48.72 -12.45 2.85
C ARG A 852 48.29 -12.39 4.32
N ARG A 853 47.00 -12.21 4.60
CA ARG A 853 46.48 -12.18 5.97
C ARG A 853 46.64 -13.54 6.64
N ARG A 854 46.32 -14.64 5.94
CA ARG A 854 46.52 -16.01 6.44
C ARG A 854 48.00 -16.31 6.71
N LEU A 855 48.92 -15.84 5.86
CA LEU A 855 50.36 -15.98 6.08
C LEU A 855 50.86 -15.15 7.27
N ILE A 856 50.32 -13.94 7.48
CA ILE A 856 50.65 -13.10 8.64
C ILE A 856 50.14 -13.73 9.94
N ASP A 857 48.91 -14.26 9.93
CA ASP A 857 48.33 -14.90 11.11
C ASP A 857 49.09 -16.22 11.43
N LEU A 858 49.52 -16.97 10.41
CA LEU A 858 50.38 -18.13 10.59
C LEU A 858 51.76 -17.75 11.12
N ALA A 859 52.39 -16.69 10.60
CA ALA A 859 53.68 -16.19 11.08
C ALA A 859 53.61 -15.69 12.53
N LYS A 860 52.48 -15.08 12.94
CA LYS A 860 52.22 -14.70 14.32
C LYS A 860 52.07 -15.92 15.23
N SER A 861 51.29 -16.91 14.83
CA SER A 861 51.16 -18.17 15.58
C SER A 861 52.52 -18.85 15.75
N GLN A 862 53.29 -18.97 14.67
CA GLN A 862 54.63 -19.57 14.70
C GLN A 862 55.60 -18.75 15.57
N ALA A 863 55.53 -17.42 15.56
CA ALA A 863 56.35 -16.59 16.43
C ALA A 863 56.00 -16.79 17.91
N GLN A 864 54.72 -17.02 18.20
CA GLN A 864 54.24 -17.29 19.56
C GLN A 864 54.67 -18.69 20.02
N ASP A 865 54.58 -19.69 19.15
CA ASP A 865 55.09 -21.05 19.42
C ASP A 865 56.62 -21.05 19.60
N ILE A 866 57.37 -20.28 18.78
CA ILE A 866 58.82 -20.12 18.95
C ILE A 866 59.15 -19.42 20.27
N ALA A 867 58.36 -18.44 20.70
CA ALA A 867 58.57 -17.78 21.99
C ALA A 867 58.36 -18.76 23.16
N ILE A 868 57.29 -19.56 23.10
CA ILE A 868 57.02 -20.60 24.10
C ILE A 868 58.14 -21.64 24.08
N LEU A 869 58.54 -22.15 22.91
CA LEU A 869 59.65 -23.11 22.80
C LEU A 869 60.98 -22.53 23.26
N ARG A 870 61.22 -21.22 23.09
CA ARG A 870 62.42 -20.55 23.63
C ARG A 870 62.35 -20.44 25.15
N GLU A 871 61.20 -20.13 25.74
CA GLU A 871 61.02 -20.18 27.19
C GLU A 871 61.16 -21.60 27.72
N GLU A 872 60.65 -22.62 27.01
CA GLU A 872 60.81 -24.03 27.37
C GLU A 872 62.28 -24.47 27.28
N VAL A 873 63.02 -24.01 26.26
CA VAL A 873 64.46 -24.25 26.10
C VAL A 873 65.24 -23.52 27.19
N GLU A 874 64.92 -22.27 27.52
CA GLU A 874 65.53 -21.56 28.65
C GLU A 874 65.22 -22.27 29.97
N ARG A 875 63.99 -22.74 30.18
CA ARG A 875 63.59 -23.54 31.34
C ARG A 875 64.37 -24.87 31.42
N LEU A 876 64.58 -25.55 30.29
CA LEU A 876 65.37 -26.79 30.22
C LEU A 876 66.87 -26.52 30.37
N ARG A 877 67.38 -25.38 29.88
CA ARG A 877 68.76 -24.92 30.10
C ARG A 877 69.00 -24.60 31.57
N LEU A 878 68.10 -23.90 32.23
CA LEU A 878 68.12 -23.63 33.67
C LEU A 878 68.05 -24.91 34.51
N ARG A 879 67.43 -25.97 33.97
CA ARG A 879 67.37 -27.30 34.60
C ARG A 879 68.62 -28.15 34.38
N THR A 880 69.43 -27.85 33.35
CA THR A 880 70.60 -28.65 32.95
C THR A 880 71.94 -27.96 33.26
N TYR A 881 71.96 -26.64 33.43
CA TYR A 881 73.14 -25.85 33.81
C TYR A 881 72.76 -24.73 34.80
N PRO A 882 73.52 -24.50 35.88
CA PRO A 882 73.31 -23.33 36.75
C PRO A 882 73.68 -22.05 35.98
N ALA A 883 72.71 -21.16 35.77
CA ALA A 883 72.96 -19.85 35.16
C ALA A 883 72.96 -18.76 36.24
N PHE A 884 74.02 -17.93 36.27
CA PHE A 884 74.11 -16.77 37.15
C PHE A 884 73.22 -15.63 36.62
N PRO A 885 72.41 -14.96 37.46
CA PRO A 885 71.54 -13.88 37.01
C PRO A 885 72.35 -12.67 36.52
N ALA A 886 72.17 -12.31 35.24
CA ALA A 886 72.67 -11.05 34.69
C ALA A 886 71.88 -9.86 35.27
N ARG A 887 72.60 -8.80 35.64
CA ARG A 887 72.07 -7.57 36.26
C ARG A 887 70.89 -6.99 35.48
N ARG A 888 69.75 -6.78 36.15
CA ARG A 888 68.70 -5.87 35.69
C ARG A 888 69.29 -4.45 35.63
N ALA A 889 69.36 -3.88 34.43
CA ALA A 889 69.45 -2.44 34.27
C ALA A 889 68.03 -1.88 34.38
N GLU A 890 67.75 -1.17 35.46
CA GLU A 890 66.55 -0.36 35.62
C GLU A 890 66.76 0.96 34.86
N PHE A 891 65.95 1.20 33.82
CA PHE A 891 65.54 2.53 33.34
C PHE A 891 64.18 2.43 32.63
#